data_AF-A0A3D3DVD4-F1
#
_entry.id   AF-A0A3D3DVD4-F1
#
_cell.length_a   1.000
_cell.length_b   1.000
_cell.length_c   1.000
_cell.angle_alpha   90.00
_cell.angle_beta   90.00
_cell.angle_gamma   90.00
#
_symmetry.space_group_name_H-M   'P 1'
#
loop_
_entity.id
_entity.type
_entity.pdbx_description
1 polymer ?
#
loop_
_entity_poly.entity_id
_entity_poly.type
_entity_poly.pdbx_seq_one_letter_code
_entity_poly.pdbx_strand_id
1 'polypeptide(L)'
;MKILKLGFLRMVNTLIVVAVMALTTSAAVAQQKGYYKDQSGMKMFNPYPNDTGRHSNRSWHVRNFGPVGIGINLKRPAMTMEISNVEKGSPAEATGKLKKGQIIESINGVVLKDIDPRFILGDIISNAESKDGAINLKIKGQGNVLVKIPVMGAYSKTWPENCAKSDKVVRKLADLLAKQDKPMWGSVMFLLSTGEEKDLAVVKRWMKGIETIGGMNWEKGYKGPGLCEYYLRTGDRSVLPVIKKMTEELKVHMYNGGWSGRGAPAAFTYSTGTGQVHASGVNCMTFLLMAQLCGVEVDDYMFKKSLQQFYRFSGHGNVSYGNGPPEGGFRDNGKTGGLACAMAVAAKLLPDGEKSVYAKARDNSAMKSFYATNWFHAAHTGGGIGEIWHHGAVALMKDKRPTQYRSYHDTRRWVMELSRRHDGSIGIAGMDDRYDRSATEASSSRAWGTYFALTYTYPRKKLQLWGAPRSKWAKYFKLPARPWGNAADDLFQSAEPIPGGKLTMEDLLKETVEDSVSVPVLAKMADPDLTDDTLLKYIYHPEYAFRSLAMSTVVQRGRVEFVVPLLRSKDPRLRQAGLLTLTGMFKGRAFPDDKITPEMYDLVGAMIDDPNESWWVARHAIQALKRAKPERIAKHRDRLLEFLKYDSVWVQTAAVVTLAKIVTAPEHYKKLLPPILQTAAAFTVDSASSSATRA
;
A
#
# COMPACT_ATOMS: atom_id res chain seq x y z
N MET A 1 -29.55 -61.40 2.96
CA MET A 1 -30.67 -60.61 3.52
C MET A 1 -30.68 -60.78 5.04
N LYS A 2 -30.44 -59.81 5.92
CA LYS A 2 -30.14 -58.37 5.81
C LYS A 2 -31.21 -57.48 5.15
N ILE A 3 -32.42 -57.49 5.71
CA ILE A 3 -33.36 -56.36 5.96
C ILE A 3 -34.19 -56.83 7.20
N LEU A 4 -34.97 -56.09 8.01
CA LEU A 4 -35.43 -54.69 8.03
C LEU A 4 -35.83 -54.30 9.49
N LYS A 5 -35.09 -53.42 10.18
CA LYS A 5 -35.49 -52.82 11.49
C LYS A 5 -34.62 -51.61 11.90
N LEU A 6 -34.86 -50.45 11.30
CA LEU A 6 -34.41 -49.16 11.86
C LEU A 6 -35.25 -48.01 11.28
N GLY A 7 -36.21 -47.52 12.05
CA GLY A 7 -37.09 -46.42 11.69
C GLY A 7 -38.00 -46.06 12.86
N PHE A 8 -38.22 -44.76 13.08
CA PHE A 8 -39.16 -44.20 14.07
C PHE A 8 -38.98 -44.61 15.54
N LEU A 9 -37.98 -44.03 16.22
CA LEU A 9 -38.20 -43.34 17.52
C LEU A 9 -36.95 -42.54 17.94
N ARG A 10 -36.95 -41.21 17.76
CA ARG A 10 -36.11 -40.25 18.51
C ARG A 10 -36.53 -38.80 18.22
N MET A 11 -37.68 -38.43 18.77
CA MET A 11 -38.07 -37.04 18.99
C MET A 11 -38.63 -36.95 20.42
N VAL A 12 -38.43 -35.80 21.07
CA VAL A 12 -38.92 -35.48 22.44
C VAL A 12 -38.30 -36.28 23.59
N ASN A 13 -37.16 -35.79 24.12
CA ASN A 13 -36.88 -35.60 25.57
C ASN A 13 -35.38 -35.34 25.84
N THR A 14 -34.92 -34.11 25.66
CA THR A 14 -33.87 -33.50 26.51
C THR A 14 -33.99 -31.98 26.40
N LEU A 15 -34.72 -31.37 27.34
CA LEU A 15 -34.80 -29.93 27.54
C LEU A 15 -34.62 -29.73 29.06
N ILE A 16 -33.92 -28.67 29.46
CA ILE A 16 -33.51 -28.32 30.85
C ILE A 16 -32.21 -29.04 31.31
N VAL A 17 -31.36 -28.30 32.04
CA VAL A 17 -30.04 -28.66 32.62
C VAL A 17 -28.83 -28.78 31.66
N VAL A 18 -28.47 -27.71 30.91
CA VAL A 18 -27.05 -27.24 30.76
C VAL A 18 -27.02 -25.71 30.53
N ALA A 19 -27.71 -24.96 31.38
CA ALA A 19 -27.54 -23.51 31.50
C ALA A 19 -27.50 -23.20 33.00
N VAL A 20 -26.63 -22.26 33.42
CA VAL A 20 -26.34 -21.93 34.83
C VAL A 20 -25.55 -23.02 35.59
N MET A 21 -24.28 -23.24 35.22
CA MET A 21 -23.15 -23.45 36.16
C MET A 21 -21.80 -23.50 35.42
N ALA A 22 -21.43 -22.36 34.82
CA ALA A 22 -20.07 -22.08 34.34
C ALA A 22 -19.59 -20.70 34.82
N LEU A 23 -20.05 -20.32 36.01
CA LEU A 23 -19.46 -19.27 36.85
C LEU A 23 -18.56 -19.97 37.88
N THR A 24 -17.52 -19.26 38.33
CA THR A 24 -16.57 -19.68 39.38
C THR A 24 -15.68 -20.91 39.10
N THR A 25 -14.80 -20.81 38.09
CA THR A 25 -13.37 -21.07 38.33
C THR A 25 -12.53 -20.03 37.60
N SER A 26 -12.31 -18.89 38.25
CA SER A 26 -11.29 -17.92 37.88
C SER A 26 -9.90 -18.49 38.18
N ALA A 27 -9.47 -19.47 37.39
CA ALA A 27 -8.07 -19.85 37.31
C ALA A 27 -7.31 -18.62 36.80
N ALA A 28 -6.59 -17.95 37.70
CA ALA A 28 -5.74 -16.82 37.37
C ALA A 28 -4.59 -17.31 36.49
N VAL A 29 -4.83 -17.32 35.16
CA VAL A 29 -3.76 -17.39 34.18
C VAL A 29 -2.91 -16.16 34.42
N ALA A 30 -1.76 -16.36 35.08
CA ALA A 30 -0.81 -15.30 35.35
C ALA A 30 -0.51 -14.59 34.03
N GLN A 31 -1.01 -13.36 33.90
CA GLN A 31 -0.93 -12.60 32.66
C GLN A 31 0.54 -12.23 32.45
N GLN A 32 1.24 -13.07 31.67
CA GLN A 32 2.67 -12.95 31.44
C GLN A 32 2.95 -11.53 30.96
N LYS A 33 3.64 -10.72 31.80
CA LYS A 33 3.97 -9.34 31.46
C LYS A 33 4.71 -9.35 30.13
N GLY A 34 4.06 -8.82 29.09
CA GLY A 34 4.60 -8.81 27.75
C GLY A 34 5.90 -7.99 27.71
N TYR A 35 6.78 -8.34 26.77
CA TYR A 35 8.05 -7.64 26.53
C TYR A 35 7.93 -6.10 26.41
N TYR A 36 6.77 -5.60 26.01
CA TYR A 36 6.46 -4.18 25.83
C TYR A 36 5.67 -3.63 27.02
N LYS A 37 6.08 -2.46 27.54
CA LYS A 37 5.44 -1.79 28.68
C LYS A 37 4.12 -1.09 28.34
N ASP A 38 3.96 -0.58 27.11
CA ASP A 38 2.73 0.04 26.61
C ASP A 38 2.39 -0.39 25.16
N GLN A 39 1.33 0.19 24.59
CA GLN A 39 0.75 -0.27 23.32
C GLN A 39 0.90 0.67 22.12
N SER A 40 1.16 1.97 22.31
CA SER A 40 1.06 2.98 21.24
C SER A 40 2.39 3.26 20.53
N GLY A 41 3.46 3.55 21.27
CA GLY A 41 4.79 3.83 20.71
C GLY A 41 5.63 2.58 20.46
N MET A 42 5.54 1.60 21.36
CA MET A 42 6.45 0.44 21.40
C MET A 42 6.23 -0.59 20.28
N LYS A 43 5.13 -0.48 19.53
CA LYS A 43 4.69 -1.44 18.49
C LYS A 43 4.54 -0.78 17.11
N MET A 44 5.44 0.16 16.79
CA MET A 44 5.29 1.08 15.66
C MET A 44 5.17 0.40 14.28
N PHE A 45 5.82 -0.74 14.05
CA PHE A 45 5.78 -1.45 12.76
C PHE A 45 5.24 -2.88 12.87
N ASN A 46 4.18 -3.19 12.14
CA ASN A 46 3.49 -4.48 12.13
C ASN A 46 3.90 -5.33 10.92
N PRO A 47 4.18 -6.64 11.10
CA PRO A 47 4.40 -7.30 12.40
C PRO A 47 5.63 -6.75 13.14
N TYR A 48 5.62 -6.89 14.47
CA TYR A 48 6.71 -6.54 15.39
C TYR A 48 7.21 -7.78 16.15
N PRO A 49 8.48 -7.83 16.59
CA PRO A 49 8.99 -8.88 17.46
C PRO A 49 8.14 -9.02 18.72
N ASN A 50 7.68 -10.21 19.11
CA ASN A 50 6.93 -10.37 20.37
C ASN A 50 7.10 -11.76 20.98
N ASP A 51 6.91 -11.83 22.30
CA ASP A 51 7.02 -13.08 23.08
C ASP A 51 5.78 -13.99 22.94
N THR A 52 4.66 -13.49 22.41
CA THR A 52 3.34 -14.16 22.50
C THR A 52 2.67 -14.46 21.15
N GLY A 53 3.36 -14.23 20.03
CA GLY A 53 2.76 -14.23 18.69
C GLY A 53 2.24 -15.57 18.15
N ARG A 54 1.31 -15.46 17.19
CA ARG A 54 0.41 -16.47 16.59
C ARG A 54 0.94 -17.84 16.19
N HIS A 55 2.25 -18.06 16.13
CA HIS A 55 2.84 -19.37 15.93
C HIS A 55 3.80 -19.61 17.11
N SER A 56 3.42 -20.55 17.98
CA SER A 56 3.90 -20.63 19.37
C SER A 56 5.41 -20.74 19.53
N ASN A 57 6.13 -21.35 18.57
CA ASN A 57 7.52 -21.78 18.75
C ASN A 57 8.57 -21.07 17.85
N ARG A 58 8.24 -19.98 17.13
CA ARG A 58 9.22 -19.31 16.24
C ARG A 58 9.81 -18.04 16.85
N SER A 59 11.15 -17.99 16.88
CA SER A 59 11.93 -16.79 17.19
C SER A 59 11.76 -15.72 16.10
N TRP A 60 11.98 -14.46 16.43
CA TRP A 60 12.09 -13.43 15.39
C TRP A 60 13.48 -13.49 14.76
N HIS A 61 13.57 -13.44 13.43
CA HIS A 61 14.86 -13.46 12.73
C HIS A 61 15.19 -12.07 12.17
N VAL A 62 16.20 -11.42 12.71
CA VAL A 62 16.86 -10.25 12.09
C VAL A 62 17.99 -10.82 11.23
N ARG A 63 17.70 -11.08 9.95
CA ARG A 63 18.62 -11.82 9.06
C ARG A 63 19.99 -11.18 8.92
N ASN A 64 20.04 -9.84 8.90
CA ASN A 64 21.28 -9.07 8.75
C ASN A 64 21.28 -7.94 9.80
N PHE A 65 22.31 -7.87 10.62
CA PHE A 65 22.55 -6.78 11.56
C PHE A 65 23.37 -5.67 10.87
N GLY A 66 22.85 -5.17 9.75
CA GLY A 66 23.50 -4.12 8.96
C GLY A 66 24.92 -4.50 8.51
N PRO A 67 25.89 -3.57 8.57
CA PRO A 67 27.28 -3.82 8.14
C PRO A 67 28.10 -4.69 9.10
N VAL A 68 27.53 -5.20 10.21
CA VAL A 68 28.26 -6.02 11.19
C VAL A 68 28.61 -7.40 10.63
N GLY A 69 27.72 -7.99 9.83
CA GLY A 69 27.94 -9.33 9.25
C GLY A 69 27.46 -10.50 10.10
N ILE A 70 26.43 -10.30 10.92
CA ILE A 70 25.73 -11.38 11.63
C ILE A 70 24.23 -11.23 11.46
N GLY A 71 23.50 -12.34 11.45
CA GLY A 71 22.07 -12.34 11.76
C GLY A 71 21.83 -12.63 13.25
N ILE A 72 20.69 -12.18 13.75
CA ILE A 72 20.30 -12.34 15.16
C ILE A 72 18.90 -12.98 15.24
N ASN A 73 18.82 -14.13 15.90
CA ASN A 73 17.57 -14.70 16.40
C ASN A 73 17.20 -14.01 17.72
N LEU A 74 16.03 -13.39 17.79
CA LEU A 74 15.43 -12.93 19.04
C LEU A 74 14.57 -14.08 19.58
N LYS A 75 15.15 -14.85 20.49
CA LYS A 75 14.52 -16.00 21.14
C LYS A 75 13.58 -15.55 22.26
N ARG A 76 12.55 -16.37 22.48
CA ARG A 76 11.59 -16.20 23.57
C ARG A 76 12.05 -16.97 24.81
N PRO A 77 11.70 -16.51 26.03
CA PRO A 77 11.11 -15.20 26.33
C PRO A 77 12.15 -14.06 26.25
N ALA A 78 11.68 -12.82 26.40
CA ALA A 78 12.48 -11.62 26.61
C ALA A 78 13.47 -11.23 25.49
N MET A 79 13.20 -11.60 24.23
CA MET A 79 14.03 -11.25 23.06
C MET A 79 15.53 -11.61 23.21
N THR A 80 15.83 -12.74 23.85
CA THR A 80 17.21 -13.22 24.04
C THR A 80 17.94 -13.31 22.69
N MET A 81 19.04 -12.57 22.54
CA MET A 81 19.80 -12.50 21.29
C MET A 81 20.69 -13.73 21.10
N GLU A 82 20.53 -14.42 19.97
CA GLU A 82 21.43 -15.49 19.53
C GLU A 82 21.95 -15.22 18.11
N ILE A 83 23.25 -15.42 17.89
CA ILE A 83 23.86 -15.34 16.55
C ILE A 83 23.28 -16.46 15.67
N SER A 84 22.57 -16.11 14.60
CA SER A 84 21.95 -17.08 13.69
C SER A 84 22.85 -17.51 12.54
N ASN A 85 23.78 -16.64 12.14
CA ASN A 85 24.77 -16.81 11.08
C ASN A 85 25.87 -15.75 11.26
N VAL A 86 27.02 -16.01 10.65
CA VAL A 86 28.09 -15.05 10.41
C VAL A 86 28.29 -14.99 8.90
N GLU A 87 28.36 -13.79 8.33
CA GLU A 87 28.44 -13.56 6.89
C GLU A 87 29.90 -13.64 6.40
N LYS A 88 30.12 -14.28 5.24
CA LYS A 88 31.46 -14.48 4.68
C LYS A 88 32.07 -13.16 4.19
N GLY A 89 33.33 -12.91 4.53
CA GLY A 89 34.05 -11.68 4.21
C GLY A 89 33.58 -10.46 5.01
N SER A 90 32.89 -10.68 6.13
CA SER A 90 32.32 -9.62 6.96
C SER A 90 33.21 -9.22 8.14
N PRO A 91 32.99 -8.03 8.73
CA PRO A 91 33.68 -7.62 9.96
C PRO A 91 33.53 -8.61 11.12
N ALA A 92 32.41 -9.31 11.22
CA ALA A 92 32.19 -10.34 12.22
C ALA A 92 33.01 -11.61 11.97
N GLU A 93 33.08 -12.09 10.73
CA GLU A 93 33.92 -13.25 10.37
C GLU A 93 35.41 -12.96 10.64
N ALA A 94 35.86 -11.74 10.29
CA ALA A 94 37.24 -11.29 10.51
C ALA A 94 37.69 -11.31 11.99
N THR A 95 36.77 -11.41 12.96
CA THR A 95 37.14 -11.59 14.38
C THR A 95 37.66 -12.99 14.71
N GLY A 96 37.33 -14.00 13.89
CA GLY A 96 37.57 -15.43 14.18
C GLY A 96 36.86 -15.97 15.43
N LYS A 97 36.05 -15.16 16.12
CA LYS A 97 35.52 -15.42 17.48
C LYS A 97 34.01 -15.64 17.52
N LEU A 98 33.30 -15.28 16.45
CA LEU A 98 31.85 -15.35 16.36
C LEU A 98 31.40 -16.59 15.60
N LYS A 99 30.36 -17.26 16.10
CA LYS A 99 29.76 -18.45 15.50
C LYS A 99 28.27 -18.55 15.82
N LYS A 100 27.54 -19.23 14.94
CA LYS A 100 26.11 -19.54 15.13
C LYS A 100 25.87 -20.23 16.48
N GLY A 101 24.79 -19.83 17.17
CA GLY A 101 24.37 -20.38 18.47
C GLY A 101 24.95 -19.68 19.69
N GLN A 102 25.89 -18.73 19.53
CA GLN A 102 26.35 -17.90 20.65
C GLN A 102 25.24 -16.95 21.12
N ILE A 103 25.06 -16.86 22.44
CA ILE A 103 24.15 -15.89 23.07
C ILE A 103 24.88 -14.57 23.29
N ILE A 104 24.26 -13.48 22.81
CA ILE A 104 24.71 -12.11 23.04
C ILE A 104 23.96 -11.58 24.27
N GLU A 105 24.69 -11.24 25.33
CA GLU A 105 24.11 -10.67 26.55
C GLU A 105 23.82 -9.17 26.40
N SER A 106 24.70 -8.45 25.70
CA SER A 106 24.51 -7.04 25.33
C SER A 106 25.38 -6.65 24.13
N ILE A 107 25.01 -5.55 23.46
CA ILE A 107 25.78 -4.96 22.36
C ILE A 107 26.09 -3.51 22.73
N ASN A 108 27.37 -3.15 22.79
CA ASN A 108 27.83 -1.85 23.31
C ASN A 108 27.24 -1.52 24.70
N GLY A 109 27.04 -2.54 25.55
CA GLY A 109 26.40 -2.41 26.86
C GLY A 109 24.87 -2.29 26.83
N VAL A 110 24.25 -2.16 25.65
CA VAL A 110 22.80 -2.06 25.47
C VAL A 110 22.17 -3.44 25.41
N VAL A 111 21.03 -3.59 26.09
CA VAL A 111 20.17 -4.79 26.05
C VAL A 111 18.87 -4.47 25.31
N LEU A 112 18.28 -5.47 24.67
CA LEU A 112 16.97 -5.33 24.03
C LEU A 112 15.88 -5.39 25.11
N LYS A 113 15.30 -4.23 25.44
CA LYS A 113 14.18 -4.13 26.39
C LYS A 113 13.20 -3.04 25.99
N ASP A 114 11.97 -3.17 26.48
CA ASP A 114 10.89 -2.17 26.50
C ASP A 114 10.34 -1.71 25.13
N ILE A 115 11.17 -1.48 24.12
CA ILE A 115 10.80 -0.99 22.78
C ILE A 115 11.16 -2.00 21.68
N ASP A 116 10.68 -1.76 20.46
CA ASP A 116 10.89 -2.66 19.32
C ASP A 116 12.40 -2.88 19.06
N PRO A 117 12.91 -4.11 19.20
CA PRO A 117 14.32 -4.45 19.05
C PRO A 117 15.00 -3.90 17.80
N ARG A 118 14.24 -3.76 16.70
CA ARG A 118 14.79 -3.32 15.42
C ARG A 118 15.31 -1.88 15.47
N PHE A 119 14.67 -1.01 16.25
CA PHE A 119 15.14 0.36 16.50
C PHE A 119 16.47 0.35 17.26
N ILE A 120 16.52 -0.37 18.38
CA ILE A 120 17.72 -0.48 19.23
C ILE A 120 18.92 -0.94 18.40
N LEU A 121 18.72 -1.97 17.56
CA LEU A 121 19.76 -2.47 16.66
C LEU A 121 20.19 -1.40 15.62
N GLY A 122 19.25 -0.72 14.96
CA GLY A 122 19.56 0.36 14.02
C GLY A 122 20.31 1.55 14.66
N ASP A 123 19.95 1.90 15.89
CA ASP A 123 20.61 2.97 16.65
C ASP A 123 22.01 2.57 17.10
N ILE A 124 22.24 1.32 17.49
CA ILE A 124 23.59 0.79 17.80
C ILE A 124 24.53 0.96 16.60
N ILE A 125 24.09 0.59 15.39
CA ILE A 125 24.88 0.77 14.16
C ILE A 125 25.13 2.25 13.91
N SER A 126 24.08 3.09 13.98
CA SER A 126 24.19 4.54 13.75
C SER A 126 25.15 5.23 14.74
N ASN A 127 25.15 4.79 16.01
CA ASN A 127 26.03 5.33 17.05
C ASN A 127 27.48 4.87 16.90
N ALA A 128 27.72 3.62 16.48
CA ALA A 128 29.08 3.14 16.21
C ALA A 128 29.69 3.81 14.98
N GLU A 129 28.92 3.90 13.88
CA GLU A 129 29.39 4.53 12.64
C GLU A 129 29.61 6.05 12.75
N SER A 130 28.98 6.72 13.72
CA SER A 130 29.21 8.15 13.98
C SER A 130 30.48 8.43 14.79
N LYS A 131 31.13 7.38 15.32
CA LYS A 131 32.32 7.45 16.18
C LYS A 131 33.48 6.66 15.57
N ASP A 132 33.80 5.50 16.15
CA ASP A 132 35.00 4.70 15.90
C ASP A 132 34.69 3.33 15.26
N GLY A 133 33.43 3.08 14.90
CA GLY A 133 32.96 1.82 14.34
C GLY A 133 32.95 0.64 15.32
N ALA A 134 33.09 0.86 16.63
CA ALA A 134 33.08 -0.24 17.60
C ALA A 134 31.67 -0.85 17.81
N ILE A 135 31.57 -2.16 17.61
CA ILE A 135 30.44 -3.00 17.99
C ILE A 135 30.99 -4.09 18.91
N ASN A 136 30.94 -3.85 20.22
CA ASN A 136 31.35 -4.79 21.25
C ASN A 136 30.17 -5.72 21.60
N LEU A 137 30.28 -6.99 21.21
CA LEU A 137 29.33 -8.04 21.53
C LEU A 137 29.76 -8.74 22.82
N LYS A 138 28.98 -8.62 23.90
CA LYS A 138 29.22 -9.40 25.12
C LYS A 138 28.65 -10.80 24.94
N ILE A 139 29.51 -11.78 24.64
CA ILE A 139 29.12 -13.17 24.39
C ILE A 139 29.13 -13.97 25.69
N LYS A 140 28.01 -14.64 25.99
CA LYS A 140 27.88 -15.50 27.18
C LYS A 140 28.96 -16.60 27.18
N GLY A 141 29.73 -16.68 28.26
CA GLY A 141 30.82 -17.66 28.43
C GLY A 141 32.10 -17.38 27.63
N GLN A 142 32.19 -16.27 26.88
CA GLN A 142 33.37 -15.90 26.09
C GLN A 142 33.81 -14.44 26.31
N GLY A 143 32.95 -13.59 26.89
CA GLY A 143 33.27 -12.19 27.19
C GLY A 143 33.10 -11.29 25.97
N ASN A 144 33.85 -10.19 25.95
CA ASN A 144 33.71 -9.13 24.95
C ASN A 144 34.39 -9.50 23.62
N VAL A 145 33.63 -9.46 22.52
CA VAL A 145 34.13 -9.59 21.15
C VAL A 145 33.89 -8.29 20.40
N LEU A 146 34.97 -7.57 20.11
CA LEU A 146 34.94 -6.32 19.37
C LEU A 146 34.91 -6.57 17.85
N VAL A 147 33.82 -6.18 17.21
CA VAL A 147 33.71 -6.05 15.75
C VAL A 147 33.94 -4.58 15.37
N LYS A 148 34.68 -4.33 14.29
CA LYS A 148 34.94 -2.98 13.77
C LYS A 148 34.26 -2.78 12.42
N ILE A 149 33.19 -1.99 12.39
CA ILE A 149 32.46 -1.62 11.17
C ILE A 149 32.97 -0.30 10.57
N PRO A 150 32.74 0.00 9.29
CA PRO A 150 33.22 1.23 8.66
C PRO A 150 32.62 2.50 9.27
N VAL A 151 33.45 3.51 9.55
CA VAL A 151 32.98 4.83 10.06
C VAL A 151 32.31 5.64 8.95
N MET A 152 30.99 5.76 9.01
CA MET A 152 30.19 6.50 8.02
C MET A 152 29.92 7.95 8.43
N GLY A 153 29.98 8.28 9.72
CA GLY A 153 29.54 9.55 10.30
C GLY A 153 28.09 9.49 10.79
N ALA A 154 27.60 10.59 11.36
CA ALA A 154 26.21 10.70 11.81
C ALA A 154 25.24 11.01 10.65
N TYR A 155 23.95 10.69 10.85
CA TYR A 155 22.88 11.29 10.03
C TYR A 155 22.72 12.77 10.39
N SER A 156 22.45 13.61 9.39
CA SER A 156 22.06 15.01 9.62
C SER A 156 20.57 15.10 9.97
N LYS A 157 20.13 16.22 10.54
CA LYS A 157 18.70 16.48 10.82
C LYS A 157 17.82 16.44 9.56
N THR A 158 18.41 16.68 8.39
CA THR A 158 17.73 16.71 7.08
C THR A 158 17.90 15.43 6.26
N TRP A 159 18.47 14.35 6.84
CA TRP A 159 18.77 13.15 6.07
C TRP A 159 17.54 12.60 5.32
N PRO A 160 17.71 12.07 4.10
CA PRO A 160 18.97 11.79 3.43
C PRO A 160 19.62 12.98 2.72
N GLU A 161 19.00 14.16 2.71
CA GLU A 161 19.59 15.37 2.14
C GLU A 161 20.64 15.99 3.05
N ASN A 162 21.65 16.60 2.43
CA ASN A 162 22.75 17.31 3.11
C ASN A 162 23.34 16.44 4.24
N CYS A 163 23.72 15.20 3.88
CA CYS A 163 24.05 14.15 4.83
C CYS A 163 25.22 13.30 4.34
N ALA A 164 26.43 13.60 4.82
CA ALA A 164 27.65 12.88 4.42
C ALA A 164 27.58 11.35 4.64
N LYS A 165 26.87 10.86 5.67
CA LYS A 165 26.59 9.42 5.82
C LYS A 165 25.76 8.88 4.65
N SER A 166 24.68 9.57 4.28
CA SER A 166 23.82 9.17 3.15
C SER A 166 24.58 9.21 1.83
N ASP A 167 25.42 10.22 1.61
CA ASP A 167 26.27 10.32 0.42
C ASP A 167 27.26 9.15 0.33
N LYS A 168 27.93 8.78 1.43
CA LYS A 168 28.80 7.59 1.47
C LYS A 168 28.02 6.29 1.20
N VAL A 169 26.78 6.16 1.68
CA VAL A 169 25.93 4.99 1.40
C VAL A 169 25.57 4.93 -0.09
N VAL A 170 25.13 6.05 -0.68
CA VAL A 170 24.82 6.15 -2.11
C VAL A 170 26.04 5.81 -2.95
N ARG A 171 27.20 6.39 -2.63
CA ARG A 171 28.44 6.21 -3.37
C ARG A 171 28.92 4.75 -3.33
N LYS A 172 28.90 4.10 -2.16
CA LYS A 172 29.26 2.68 -2.01
C LYS A 172 28.38 1.78 -2.87
N LEU A 173 27.06 1.97 -2.84
CA LEU A 173 26.15 1.17 -3.68
C LEU A 173 26.36 1.46 -5.18
N ALA A 174 26.53 2.73 -5.56
CA ALA A 174 26.75 3.08 -6.96
C ALA A 174 28.09 2.54 -7.51
N ASP A 175 29.18 2.59 -6.75
CA ASP A 175 30.47 1.99 -7.14
C ASP A 175 30.44 0.45 -7.16
N LEU A 176 29.58 -0.19 -6.36
CA LEU A 176 29.31 -1.62 -6.44
C LEU A 176 28.53 -1.98 -7.71
N LEU A 177 27.46 -1.24 -8.02
CA LEU A 177 26.64 -1.44 -9.22
C LEU A 177 27.43 -1.15 -10.51
N ALA A 178 28.35 -0.18 -10.50
CA ALA A 178 29.19 0.19 -11.65
C ALA A 178 30.04 -0.97 -12.20
N LYS A 179 30.34 -1.97 -11.35
CA LYS A 179 31.09 -3.19 -11.67
C LYS A 179 30.25 -4.28 -12.34
N GLN A 180 28.92 -4.11 -12.45
CA GLN A 180 28.05 -5.08 -13.11
C GLN A 180 28.16 -4.94 -14.64
N ASP A 181 28.36 -6.06 -15.35
CA ASP A 181 28.37 -6.08 -16.82
C ASP A 181 27.00 -5.70 -17.41
N LYS A 182 25.92 -6.07 -16.72
CA LYS A 182 24.53 -5.85 -17.11
C LYS A 182 23.70 -5.34 -15.93
N PRO A 183 22.70 -4.47 -16.17
CA PRO A 183 21.90 -3.90 -15.10
C PRO A 183 21.00 -4.95 -14.44
N MET A 184 20.96 -4.93 -13.10
CA MET A 184 19.95 -5.65 -12.31
C MET A 184 18.68 -4.81 -12.13
N TRP A 185 17.68 -5.39 -11.45
CA TRP A 185 16.50 -4.66 -11.01
C TRP A 185 16.93 -3.46 -10.14
N GLY A 186 16.43 -2.26 -10.46
CA GLY A 186 16.77 -1.02 -9.75
C GLY A 186 18.07 -0.35 -10.19
N SER A 187 19.06 -1.07 -10.75
CA SER A 187 20.41 -0.51 -11.03
C SER A 187 20.38 0.75 -11.91
N VAL A 188 19.60 0.74 -13.01
CA VAL A 188 19.47 1.89 -13.92
C VAL A 188 18.86 3.09 -13.22
N MET A 189 17.74 2.90 -12.51
CA MET A 189 17.08 3.97 -11.76
C MET A 189 18.00 4.56 -10.69
N PHE A 190 18.69 3.69 -9.94
CA PHE A 190 19.59 4.13 -8.87
C PHE A 190 20.77 4.95 -9.40
N LEU A 191 21.49 4.45 -10.42
CA LEU A 191 22.61 5.19 -11.02
C LEU A 191 22.18 6.49 -11.73
N LEU A 192 20.99 6.54 -12.33
CA LEU A 192 20.45 7.80 -12.85
C LEU A 192 20.09 8.78 -11.73
N SER A 193 19.62 8.28 -10.58
CA SER A 193 19.16 9.10 -9.45
C SER A 193 20.27 9.73 -8.60
N THR A 194 21.52 9.23 -8.67
CA THR A 194 22.66 9.88 -8.00
C THR A 194 22.89 11.29 -8.55
N GLY A 195 22.64 11.48 -9.85
CA GLY A 195 22.92 12.70 -10.59
C GLY A 195 24.38 12.84 -11.05
N GLU A 196 25.25 11.86 -10.76
CA GLU A 196 26.67 11.90 -11.16
C GLU A 196 26.85 11.51 -12.64
N GLU A 197 27.87 12.07 -13.30
CA GLU A 197 28.19 11.75 -14.70
C GLU A 197 28.94 10.43 -14.85
N LYS A 198 29.75 10.02 -13.86
CA LYS A 198 30.40 8.69 -13.88
C LYS A 198 29.38 7.55 -13.81
N ASP A 199 28.30 7.73 -13.05
CA ASP A 199 27.21 6.76 -12.95
C ASP A 199 26.36 6.75 -14.24
N LEU A 200 26.13 7.92 -14.84
CA LEU A 200 25.51 8.00 -16.18
C LEU A 200 26.35 7.30 -17.24
N ALA A 201 27.68 7.38 -17.19
CA ALA A 201 28.56 6.68 -18.12
C ALA A 201 28.38 5.16 -18.04
N VAL A 202 28.19 4.58 -16.84
CA VAL A 202 27.83 3.17 -16.67
C VAL A 202 26.50 2.86 -17.37
N VAL A 203 25.46 3.67 -17.13
CA VAL A 203 24.16 3.45 -17.76
C VAL A 203 24.24 3.56 -19.29
N LYS A 204 24.99 4.53 -19.83
CA LYS A 204 25.28 4.63 -21.27
C LYS A 204 25.89 3.34 -21.84
N ARG A 205 26.83 2.69 -21.13
CA ARG A 205 27.36 1.38 -21.56
C ARG A 205 26.27 0.31 -21.62
N TRP A 206 25.42 0.25 -20.60
CA TRP A 206 24.34 -0.75 -20.51
C TRP A 206 23.21 -0.55 -21.54
N MET A 207 22.95 0.69 -21.97
CA MET A 207 21.92 0.99 -22.97
C MET A 207 22.42 0.81 -24.41
N LYS A 208 23.75 0.79 -24.64
CA LYS A 208 24.33 0.59 -25.97
C LYS A 208 23.92 -0.78 -26.55
N GLY A 209 23.17 -0.76 -27.64
CA GLY A 209 22.72 -1.99 -28.32
C GLY A 209 21.63 -2.76 -27.57
N ILE A 210 20.86 -2.10 -26.70
CA ILE A 210 19.72 -2.75 -26.01
C ILE A 210 18.58 -3.03 -26.99
N GLU A 211 17.99 -4.23 -26.94
CA GLU A 211 16.93 -4.66 -27.88
C GLU A 211 15.56 -4.93 -27.22
N THR A 212 15.54 -5.13 -25.90
CA THR A 212 14.34 -5.31 -25.07
C THR A 212 14.70 -5.19 -23.59
N ILE A 213 13.69 -4.98 -22.73
CA ILE A 213 13.83 -5.04 -21.27
C ILE A 213 12.80 -5.99 -20.68
N GLY A 214 13.27 -7.21 -20.38
CA GLY A 214 12.56 -8.21 -19.58
C GLY A 214 11.43 -8.93 -20.34
N GLY A 215 11.24 -10.20 -20.02
CA GLY A 215 10.23 -11.04 -20.68
C GLY A 215 8.81 -10.74 -20.19
N MET A 216 8.65 -10.44 -18.90
CA MET A 216 7.34 -10.38 -18.23
C MET A 216 6.90 -8.96 -17.86
N ASN A 217 5.59 -8.78 -17.63
CA ASN A 217 4.97 -7.50 -17.30
C ASN A 217 5.58 -6.85 -16.03
N TRP A 218 5.92 -7.65 -15.01
CA TRP A 218 6.65 -7.16 -13.83
C TRP A 218 7.96 -6.47 -14.21
N GLU A 219 8.74 -7.03 -15.13
CA GLU A 219 10.02 -6.46 -15.54
C GLU A 219 9.83 -5.21 -16.39
N LYS A 220 8.90 -5.23 -17.34
CA LYS A 220 8.57 -4.07 -18.18
C LYS A 220 8.12 -2.88 -17.33
N GLY A 221 7.20 -3.10 -16.39
CA GLY A 221 6.72 -2.05 -15.50
C GLY A 221 7.77 -1.50 -14.52
N TYR A 222 8.65 -2.33 -13.98
CA TYR A 222 9.67 -1.88 -13.02
C TYR A 222 10.92 -1.30 -13.68
N LYS A 223 11.43 -1.93 -14.76
CA LYS A 223 12.68 -1.54 -15.43
C LYS A 223 12.45 -0.52 -16.56
N GLY A 224 11.31 -0.57 -17.25
CA GLY A 224 10.96 0.33 -18.35
C GLY A 224 11.04 1.83 -18.01
N PRO A 225 10.57 2.29 -16.84
CA PRO A 225 10.76 3.68 -16.40
C PRO A 225 12.23 4.11 -16.41
N GLY A 226 13.18 3.22 -16.12
CA GLY A 226 14.62 3.53 -16.18
C GLY A 226 15.14 3.79 -17.59
N LEU A 227 14.58 3.13 -18.61
CA LEU A 227 14.89 3.41 -20.00
C LEU A 227 14.34 4.78 -20.43
N CYS A 228 13.14 5.10 -19.97
CA CYS A 228 12.53 6.41 -20.19
C CYS A 228 13.30 7.53 -19.48
N GLU A 229 13.69 7.36 -18.21
CA GLU A 229 14.55 8.31 -17.49
C GLU A 229 15.91 8.50 -18.17
N TYR A 230 16.50 7.42 -18.72
CA TYR A 230 17.74 7.52 -19.50
C TYR A 230 17.57 8.40 -20.74
N TYR A 231 16.54 8.18 -21.56
CA TYR A 231 16.23 9.06 -22.68
C TYR A 231 15.96 10.50 -22.22
N LEU A 232 15.15 10.68 -21.18
CA LEU A 232 14.79 11.99 -20.65
C LEU A 232 16.00 12.73 -20.05
N ARG A 233 17.05 12.04 -19.58
CA ARG A 233 18.33 12.67 -19.17
C ARG A 233 19.26 12.96 -20.34
N THR A 234 19.32 12.09 -21.35
CA THR A 234 20.38 12.13 -22.40
C THR A 234 19.93 12.69 -23.75
N GLY A 235 18.71 12.42 -24.18
CA GLY A 235 18.22 12.63 -25.54
C GLY A 235 18.61 11.51 -26.52
N ASP A 236 19.18 10.40 -26.03
CA ASP A 236 19.62 9.28 -26.85
C ASP A 236 18.43 8.58 -27.53
N ARG A 237 18.21 8.89 -28.81
CA ARG A 237 17.07 8.36 -29.58
C ARG A 237 17.16 6.84 -29.84
N SER A 238 18.32 6.21 -29.65
CA SER A 238 18.51 4.77 -29.95
C SER A 238 17.63 3.86 -29.08
N VAL A 239 17.21 4.33 -27.90
CA VAL A 239 16.32 3.56 -27.01
C VAL A 239 14.82 3.73 -27.30
N LEU A 240 14.41 4.70 -28.12
CA LEU A 240 12.99 4.95 -28.41
C LEU A 240 12.29 3.76 -29.11
N PRO A 241 12.90 3.06 -30.10
CA PRO A 241 12.32 1.85 -30.68
C PRO A 241 12.11 0.74 -29.65
N VAL A 242 12.99 0.63 -28.65
CA VAL A 242 12.90 -0.36 -27.57
C VAL A 242 11.75 -0.04 -26.62
N ILE A 243 11.59 1.24 -26.26
CA ILE A 243 10.42 1.72 -25.50
C ILE A 243 9.13 1.39 -26.27
N LYS A 244 9.05 1.70 -27.58
CA LYS A 244 7.88 1.38 -28.42
C LYS A 244 7.59 -0.12 -28.48
N LYS A 245 8.61 -0.95 -28.72
CA LYS A 245 8.48 -2.42 -28.71
C LYS A 245 7.90 -2.92 -27.37
N MET A 246 8.39 -2.43 -26.25
CA MET A 246 7.86 -2.78 -24.93
C MET A 246 6.39 -2.35 -24.73
N THR A 247 5.94 -1.23 -25.32
CA THR A 247 4.53 -0.82 -25.24
C THR A 247 3.63 -1.74 -26.07
N GLU A 248 4.07 -2.18 -27.25
CA GLU A 248 3.33 -3.16 -28.06
C GLU A 248 3.30 -4.55 -27.39
N GLU A 249 4.40 -4.99 -26.76
CA GLU A 249 4.40 -6.23 -25.97
C GLU A 249 3.43 -6.15 -24.76
N LEU A 250 3.27 -4.98 -24.13
CA LEU A 250 2.25 -4.78 -23.08
C LEU A 250 0.82 -4.77 -23.63
N LYS A 251 0.60 -4.27 -24.85
CA LYS A 251 -0.70 -4.29 -25.53
C LYS A 251 -1.20 -5.72 -25.74
N VAL A 252 -0.33 -6.60 -26.22
CA VAL A 252 -0.63 -8.05 -26.40
C VAL A 252 -0.99 -8.72 -25.07
N HIS A 253 -0.43 -8.27 -23.95
CA HIS A 253 -0.68 -8.85 -22.62
C HIS A 253 -1.77 -8.16 -21.79
N MET A 254 -2.44 -7.12 -22.31
CA MET A 254 -3.45 -6.38 -21.57
C MET A 254 -4.77 -7.15 -21.49
N TYR A 255 -5.38 -7.18 -20.31
CA TYR A 255 -6.74 -7.67 -20.09
C TYR A 255 -7.50 -6.68 -19.20
N ASN A 256 -8.62 -6.14 -19.68
CA ASN A 256 -9.48 -5.15 -19.00
C ASN A 256 -8.72 -3.97 -18.35
N GLY A 257 -7.85 -3.30 -19.12
CA GLY A 257 -7.05 -2.16 -18.62
C GLY A 257 -5.97 -2.53 -17.60
N GLY A 258 -5.78 -3.82 -17.30
CA GLY A 258 -4.75 -4.31 -16.38
C GLY A 258 -3.92 -5.44 -17.00
N TRP A 259 -3.05 -6.03 -16.18
CA TRP A 259 -2.10 -7.04 -16.61
C TRP A 259 -1.93 -8.15 -15.57
N SER A 260 -1.68 -9.38 -16.05
CA SER A 260 -1.10 -10.44 -15.22
C SER A 260 0.34 -10.09 -14.87
N GLY A 261 0.92 -10.73 -13.83
CA GLY A 261 2.35 -10.54 -13.53
C GLY A 261 3.31 -11.18 -14.55
N ARG A 262 2.92 -12.29 -15.19
CA ARG A 262 3.84 -13.15 -15.96
C ARG A 262 3.70 -13.08 -17.49
N GLY A 263 2.88 -12.17 -18.01
CA GLY A 263 2.58 -12.09 -19.45
C GLY A 263 1.38 -12.96 -19.84
N ALA A 264 1.32 -13.35 -21.11
CA ALA A 264 0.31 -14.28 -21.64
C ALA A 264 0.75 -15.76 -21.51
N PRO A 265 -0.19 -16.71 -21.36
CA PRO A 265 -1.60 -16.48 -21.03
C PRO A 265 -1.74 -15.87 -19.63
N ALA A 266 -2.74 -15.01 -19.44
CA ALA A 266 -3.00 -14.46 -18.13
C ALA A 266 -3.34 -15.60 -17.15
N ALA A 267 -2.68 -15.62 -15.99
CA ALA A 267 -2.98 -16.61 -14.95
C ALA A 267 -4.31 -16.25 -14.27
N PHE A 268 -5.44 -16.61 -14.90
CA PHE A 268 -6.79 -16.30 -14.43
C PHE A 268 -7.10 -16.88 -13.04
N THR A 269 -6.31 -17.85 -12.56
CA THR A 269 -6.35 -18.35 -11.17
C THR A 269 -5.90 -17.32 -10.12
N TYR A 270 -5.26 -16.23 -10.53
CA TYR A 270 -4.75 -15.19 -9.64
C TYR A 270 -5.77 -14.07 -9.39
N SER A 271 -5.73 -13.48 -8.19
CA SER A 271 -6.55 -12.34 -7.77
C SER A 271 -8.05 -12.51 -8.06
N THR A 272 -8.73 -13.32 -7.22
CA THR A 272 -10.19 -13.53 -7.25
C THR A 272 -10.78 -13.92 -8.61
N GLY A 273 -10.01 -14.56 -9.50
CA GLY A 273 -10.47 -14.97 -10.84
C GLY A 273 -10.26 -13.93 -11.95
N THR A 274 -9.73 -12.75 -11.62
CA THR A 274 -9.60 -11.62 -12.58
C THR A 274 -8.38 -11.74 -13.50
N GLY A 275 -7.40 -12.58 -13.15
CA GLY A 275 -6.11 -12.67 -13.85
C GLY A 275 -5.19 -11.44 -13.72
N GLN A 276 -5.67 -10.33 -13.16
CA GLN A 276 -4.92 -9.09 -13.00
C GLN A 276 -4.09 -9.08 -11.70
N VAL A 277 -2.91 -8.48 -11.76
CA VAL A 277 -2.03 -8.22 -10.60
C VAL A 277 -1.66 -6.75 -10.60
N HIS A 278 -2.41 -5.92 -9.88
CA HIS A 278 -2.25 -4.46 -9.90
C HIS A 278 -0.90 -3.98 -9.37
N ALA A 279 -0.22 -4.75 -8.51
CA ALA A 279 1.16 -4.46 -8.11
C ALA A 279 2.16 -4.52 -9.29
N SER A 280 1.86 -5.33 -10.31
CA SER A 280 2.56 -5.28 -11.61
C SER A 280 1.95 -4.21 -12.53
N GLY A 281 0.61 -4.20 -12.63
CA GLY A 281 -0.11 -3.38 -13.61
C GLY A 281 0.01 -1.87 -13.42
N VAL A 282 0.05 -1.38 -12.17
CA VAL A 282 0.22 0.06 -11.89
C VAL A 282 1.58 0.56 -12.42
N ASN A 283 2.60 -0.28 -12.33
CA ASN A 283 3.94 0.01 -12.83
C ASN A 283 4.03 -0.12 -14.37
N CYS A 284 3.22 -0.99 -14.97
CA CYS A 284 3.04 -1.02 -16.43
C CYS A 284 2.42 0.30 -16.91
N MET A 285 1.37 0.80 -16.27
CA MET A 285 0.80 2.13 -16.54
C MET A 285 1.83 3.26 -16.32
N THR A 286 2.62 3.25 -15.24
CA THR A 286 3.71 4.22 -15.02
C THR A 286 4.68 4.22 -16.20
N PHE A 287 5.05 3.04 -16.71
CA PHE A 287 5.88 2.93 -17.91
C PHE A 287 5.18 3.51 -19.16
N LEU A 288 3.90 3.24 -19.40
CA LEU A 288 3.17 3.82 -20.54
C LEU A 288 3.11 5.37 -20.47
N LEU A 289 2.88 5.94 -19.28
CA LEU A 289 2.90 7.38 -19.05
C LEU A 289 4.30 7.97 -19.30
N MET A 290 5.36 7.28 -18.88
CA MET A 290 6.74 7.66 -19.14
C MET A 290 7.13 7.50 -20.63
N ALA A 291 6.60 6.50 -21.33
CA ALA A 291 6.80 6.29 -22.76
C ALA A 291 6.18 7.43 -23.58
N GLN A 292 4.92 7.80 -23.27
CA GLN A 292 4.33 9.04 -23.78
C GLN A 292 5.26 10.22 -23.47
N LEU A 293 5.69 10.43 -22.22
CA LEU A 293 6.59 11.55 -21.84
C LEU A 293 7.86 11.63 -22.71
N CYS A 294 8.39 10.50 -23.19
CA CYS A 294 9.55 10.44 -24.10
C CYS A 294 9.26 10.87 -25.56
N GLY A 295 7.99 10.95 -25.95
CA GLY A 295 7.56 11.14 -27.34
C GLY A 295 7.22 9.83 -28.05
N VAL A 296 7.07 8.71 -27.34
CA VAL A 296 6.71 7.42 -27.93
C VAL A 296 5.20 7.27 -27.97
N GLU A 297 4.67 7.03 -29.17
CA GLU A 297 3.26 6.71 -29.38
C GLU A 297 2.89 5.42 -28.65
N VAL A 298 1.88 5.50 -27.78
CA VAL A 298 1.25 4.35 -27.11
C VAL A 298 -0.16 4.18 -27.64
N ASP A 299 -0.57 2.93 -27.88
CA ASP A 299 -1.94 2.57 -28.27
C ASP A 299 -3.01 3.25 -27.41
N ASP A 300 -3.89 3.99 -28.06
CA ASP A 300 -4.86 4.88 -27.41
C ASP A 300 -5.89 4.11 -26.56
N TYR A 301 -6.33 2.93 -27.02
CA TYR A 301 -7.28 2.09 -26.29
C TYR A 301 -6.65 1.52 -25.01
N MET A 302 -5.46 0.91 -25.12
CA MET A 302 -4.69 0.43 -23.97
C MET A 302 -4.40 1.56 -22.98
N PHE A 303 -3.97 2.72 -23.48
CA PHE A 303 -3.62 3.87 -22.66
C PHE A 303 -4.84 4.40 -21.89
N LYS A 304 -5.96 4.67 -22.57
CA LYS A 304 -7.18 5.18 -21.93
C LYS A 304 -7.77 4.18 -20.94
N LYS A 305 -7.90 2.90 -21.31
CA LYS A 305 -8.50 1.89 -20.42
C LYS A 305 -7.62 1.57 -19.21
N SER A 306 -6.29 1.55 -19.36
CA SER A 306 -5.40 1.39 -18.18
C SER A 306 -5.37 2.63 -17.28
N LEU A 307 -5.35 3.84 -17.85
CA LEU A 307 -5.42 5.07 -17.06
C LEU A 307 -6.73 5.14 -16.25
N GLN A 308 -7.88 4.87 -16.88
CA GLN A 308 -9.18 4.78 -16.21
C GLN A 308 -9.19 3.72 -15.11
N GLN A 309 -8.65 2.53 -15.40
CA GLN A 309 -8.62 1.37 -14.50
C GLN A 309 -7.89 1.64 -13.17
N PHE A 310 -6.79 2.41 -13.19
CA PHE A 310 -6.03 2.73 -11.99
C PHE A 310 -6.44 4.07 -11.36
N TYR A 311 -6.79 5.09 -12.16
CA TYR A 311 -7.19 6.40 -11.65
C TYR A 311 -8.45 6.33 -10.76
N ARG A 312 -9.41 5.45 -11.07
CA ARG A 312 -10.65 5.27 -10.29
C ARG A 312 -10.43 4.91 -8.80
N PHE A 313 -9.24 4.44 -8.40
CA PHE A 313 -8.93 4.18 -6.99
C PHE A 313 -8.54 5.43 -6.20
N SER A 314 -8.08 6.49 -6.88
CA SER A 314 -7.60 7.70 -6.21
C SER A 314 -8.70 8.39 -5.41
N GLY A 315 -8.48 8.60 -4.11
CA GLY A 315 -9.49 9.13 -3.17
C GLY A 315 -10.53 8.12 -2.66
N HIS A 316 -10.63 6.94 -3.26
CA HIS A 316 -11.69 5.95 -3.01
C HIS A 316 -11.24 4.73 -2.19
N GLY A 317 -9.94 4.63 -1.86
CA GLY A 317 -9.37 3.60 -1.00
C GLY A 317 -8.01 3.14 -1.51
N ASN A 318 -7.57 1.95 -1.11
CA ASN A 318 -6.37 1.38 -1.71
C ASN A 318 -6.68 0.87 -3.11
N VAL A 319 -5.72 0.98 -4.02
CA VAL A 319 -5.70 0.16 -5.24
C VAL A 319 -5.89 -1.30 -4.82
N SER A 320 -6.79 -2.05 -5.46
CA SER A 320 -7.04 -3.46 -5.13
C SER A 320 -5.96 -4.37 -5.70
N TYR A 321 -5.85 -5.63 -5.25
CA TYR A 321 -4.81 -6.53 -5.73
C TYR A 321 -5.02 -7.04 -7.16
N GLY A 322 -6.28 -7.19 -7.58
CA GLY A 322 -6.73 -7.46 -8.96
C GLY A 322 -7.95 -6.62 -9.32
N ASN A 323 -8.71 -7.02 -10.34
CA ASN A 323 -9.84 -6.22 -10.83
C ASN A 323 -11.06 -6.28 -9.89
N GLY A 324 -11.19 -5.32 -8.98
CA GLY A 324 -12.30 -5.26 -8.05
C GLY A 324 -12.41 -3.90 -7.35
N PRO A 325 -13.35 -3.75 -6.39
CA PRO A 325 -13.48 -2.52 -5.60
C PRO A 325 -12.23 -2.21 -4.75
N PRO A 326 -12.02 -0.94 -4.35
CA PRO A 326 -10.90 -0.54 -3.50
C PRO A 326 -10.73 -1.37 -2.23
N GLU A 327 -9.49 -1.70 -1.89
CA GLU A 327 -9.16 -2.44 -0.66
C GLU A 327 -9.24 -1.51 0.57
N GLY A 328 -9.86 -1.99 1.65
CA GLY A 328 -10.00 -1.21 2.89
C GLY A 328 -8.78 -1.27 3.80
N GLY A 329 -8.71 -0.31 4.74
CA GLY A 329 -7.63 -0.23 5.74
C GLY A 329 -6.33 0.31 5.16
N PHE A 330 -5.19 -0.18 5.68
CA PHE A 330 -3.88 0.47 5.56
C PHE A 330 -2.80 -0.47 4.98
N ARG A 331 -3.21 -1.51 4.25
CA ARG A 331 -2.32 -2.49 3.63
C ARG A 331 -2.61 -2.51 2.14
N ASP A 332 -1.78 -1.86 1.34
CA ASP A 332 -1.97 -1.71 -0.10
C ASP A 332 -0.93 -2.51 -0.93
N ASN A 333 0.18 -2.95 -0.33
CA ASN A 333 1.34 -3.55 -1.02
C ASN A 333 2.10 -2.57 -1.93
N GLY A 334 2.13 -1.28 -1.60
CA GLY A 334 2.73 -0.22 -2.41
C GLY A 334 2.01 0.08 -3.72
N LYS A 335 0.82 -0.47 -3.94
CA LYS A 335 0.03 -0.25 -5.15
C LYS A 335 -0.51 1.19 -5.22
N THR A 336 -0.89 1.77 -4.08
CA THR A 336 -1.35 3.17 -3.98
C THR A 336 -0.15 4.13 -4.04
N GLY A 337 0.99 3.77 -3.44
CA GLY A 337 2.26 4.50 -3.65
C GLY A 337 2.73 4.49 -5.12
N GLY A 338 2.56 3.35 -5.81
CA GLY A 338 2.81 3.23 -7.25
C GLY A 338 1.85 4.08 -8.09
N LEU A 339 0.57 4.16 -7.71
CA LEU A 339 -0.41 5.07 -8.32
C LEU A 339 0.02 6.53 -8.14
N ALA A 340 0.50 6.93 -6.96
CA ALA A 340 1.03 8.28 -6.75
C ALA A 340 2.18 8.61 -7.71
N CYS A 341 3.13 7.68 -7.89
CA CYS A 341 4.23 7.83 -8.83
C CYS A 341 3.73 7.95 -10.29
N ALA A 342 2.76 7.12 -10.70
CA ALA A 342 2.13 7.23 -12.02
C ALA A 342 1.45 8.59 -12.23
N MET A 343 0.68 9.06 -11.25
CA MET A 343 -0.04 10.33 -11.33
C MET A 343 0.91 11.55 -11.34
N ALA A 344 2.10 11.43 -10.74
CA ALA A 344 3.17 12.43 -10.88
C ALA A 344 3.67 12.57 -12.33
N VAL A 345 3.78 11.45 -13.05
CA VAL A 345 4.11 11.46 -14.50
C VAL A 345 2.93 12.00 -15.31
N ALA A 346 1.70 11.59 -14.99
CA ALA A 346 0.50 12.08 -15.67
C ALA A 346 0.34 13.61 -15.57
N ALA A 347 0.57 14.19 -14.38
CA ALA A 347 0.63 15.64 -14.22
C ALA A 347 1.71 16.27 -15.12
N LYS A 348 2.91 15.67 -15.21
CA LYS A 348 3.98 16.11 -16.11
C LYS A 348 3.66 15.97 -17.61
N LEU A 349 2.64 15.23 -18.03
CA LEU A 349 2.23 15.19 -19.44
C LEU A 349 1.43 16.44 -19.85
N LEU A 350 1.00 17.28 -18.90
CA LEU A 350 0.20 18.49 -19.11
C LEU A 350 1.04 19.76 -18.84
N PRO A 351 0.79 20.89 -19.56
CA PRO A 351 1.43 22.17 -19.27
C PRO A 351 1.13 22.68 -17.84
N ASP A 352 -0.14 22.77 -17.47
CA ASP A 352 -0.61 23.17 -16.13
C ASP A 352 -0.79 21.95 -15.19
N GLY A 353 0.15 21.00 -15.23
CA GLY A 353 0.07 19.72 -14.53
C GLY A 353 -0.36 19.78 -13.06
N GLU A 354 0.19 20.73 -12.28
CA GLU A 354 -0.12 20.89 -10.84
C GLU A 354 -1.55 21.36 -10.55
N LYS A 355 -2.27 21.93 -11.53
CA LYS A 355 -3.68 22.32 -11.40
C LYS A 355 -4.64 21.17 -11.79
N SER A 356 -4.12 20.10 -12.38
CA SER A 356 -4.92 19.00 -12.90
C SER A 356 -5.41 18.03 -11.81
N VAL A 357 -6.43 17.25 -12.14
CA VAL A 357 -6.89 16.11 -11.31
C VAL A 357 -5.77 15.10 -11.03
N TYR A 358 -4.79 14.96 -11.93
CA TYR A 358 -3.65 14.05 -11.75
C TYR A 358 -2.73 14.51 -10.59
N ALA A 359 -2.54 15.81 -10.40
CA ALA A 359 -1.74 16.31 -9.26
C ALA A 359 -2.46 16.09 -7.92
N LYS A 360 -3.79 16.30 -7.87
CA LYS A 360 -4.62 15.94 -6.71
C LYS A 360 -4.55 14.44 -6.42
N ALA A 361 -4.71 13.62 -7.46
CA ALA A 361 -4.65 12.17 -7.38
C ALA A 361 -3.29 11.65 -6.90
N ARG A 362 -2.19 12.27 -7.36
CA ARG A 362 -0.83 12.05 -6.82
C ARG A 362 -0.80 12.33 -5.33
N ASP A 363 -1.18 13.53 -4.92
CA ASP A 363 -1.00 14.01 -3.55
C ASP A 363 -1.81 13.17 -2.53
N ASN A 364 -3.07 12.87 -2.85
CA ASN A 364 -3.92 11.99 -2.04
C ASN A 364 -3.38 10.55 -1.97
N SER A 365 -3.01 9.96 -3.11
CA SER A 365 -2.45 8.61 -3.16
C SER A 365 -1.09 8.52 -2.45
N ALA A 366 -0.30 9.60 -2.46
CA ALA A 366 0.99 9.67 -1.79
C ALA A 366 0.86 9.66 -0.27
N MET A 367 -0.06 10.47 0.27
CA MET A 367 -0.32 10.54 1.70
C MET A 367 -0.78 9.21 2.30
N LYS A 368 -1.35 8.30 1.49
CA LYS A 368 -1.66 6.95 1.95
C LYS A 368 -0.44 6.22 2.54
N SER A 369 0.73 6.41 1.94
CA SER A 369 1.98 5.76 2.37
C SER A 369 2.44 6.25 3.75
N PHE A 370 2.15 7.51 4.10
CA PHE A 370 2.36 8.04 5.44
C PHE A 370 1.39 7.40 6.44
N TYR A 371 0.08 7.47 6.21
CA TYR A 371 -0.93 6.90 7.13
C TYR A 371 -0.85 5.37 7.27
N ALA A 372 -0.35 4.68 6.24
CA ALA A 372 -0.10 3.24 6.23
C ALA A 372 1.20 2.81 6.94
N THR A 373 1.99 3.76 7.45
CA THR A 373 3.34 3.53 7.99
C THR A 373 3.50 2.30 8.88
N ASN A 374 2.53 2.02 9.75
CA ASN A 374 2.62 0.91 10.71
C ASN A 374 2.52 -0.49 10.06
N TRP A 375 2.38 -0.60 8.74
CA TRP A 375 2.12 -1.87 8.04
C TRP A 375 3.24 -2.31 7.09
N PHE A 376 4.47 -1.84 7.36
CA PHE A 376 5.69 -1.98 6.55
C PHE A 376 5.94 -3.36 5.89
N HIS A 377 5.60 -4.48 6.55
CA HIS A 377 5.69 -5.84 5.96
C HIS A 377 4.34 -6.59 5.88
N ALA A 378 3.21 -5.94 6.20
CA ALA A 378 1.94 -6.62 6.49
C ALA A 378 0.98 -6.81 5.30
N ALA A 379 1.45 -6.63 4.06
CA ALA A 379 0.64 -6.73 2.84
C ALA A 379 0.64 -8.14 2.21
N HIS A 380 -0.14 -8.37 1.15
CA HIS A 380 -0.24 -9.69 0.50
C HIS A 380 1.10 -10.14 -0.10
N THR A 381 1.49 -11.38 0.17
CA THR A 381 2.85 -11.98 -0.01
C THR A 381 3.92 -11.53 0.98
N GLY A 382 3.63 -10.56 1.85
CA GLY A 382 4.52 -10.06 2.90
C GLY A 382 5.74 -9.29 2.38
N GLY A 383 6.52 -8.77 3.31
CA GLY A 383 7.95 -8.54 3.08
C GLY A 383 8.34 -7.36 2.20
N GLY A 384 7.96 -6.13 2.54
CA GLY A 384 8.69 -4.93 2.11
C GLY A 384 8.65 -4.53 0.62
N ILE A 385 8.11 -5.33 -0.31
CA ILE A 385 7.98 -4.92 -1.73
C ILE A 385 7.19 -3.61 -1.91
N GLY A 386 6.23 -3.33 -1.03
CA GLY A 386 5.50 -2.07 -1.04
C GLY A 386 6.34 -0.85 -0.65
N GLU A 387 7.37 -1.04 0.18
CA GLU A 387 8.20 0.03 0.73
C GLU A 387 9.09 0.69 -0.33
N ILE A 388 9.38 -0.03 -1.42
CA ILE A 388 9.96 0.52 -2.65
C ILE A 388 9.18 1.75 -3.12
N TRP A 389 7.85 1.69 -3.09
CA TRP A 389 7.00 2.77 -3.59
C TRP A 389 6.56 3.72 -2.48
N HIS A 390 6.44 3.28 -1.22
CA HIS A 390 6.02 4.14 -0.11
C HIS A 390 6.98 5.31 0.13
N HIS A 391 8.29 5.06 0.14
CA HIS A 391 9.30 6.11 0.34
C HIS A 391 9.28 7.13 -0.82
N GLY A 392 9.19 6.64 -2.07
CA GLY A 392 9.08 7.50 -3.24
C GLY A 392 7.79 8.32 -3.24
N ALA A 393 6.68 7.74 -2.79
CA ALA A 393 5.40 8.41 -2.67
C ALA A 393 5.43 9.52 -1.60
N VAL A 394 5.94 9.24 -0.39
CA VAL A 394 6.10 10.27 0.65
C VAL A 394 7.08 11.37 0.23
N ALA A 395 8.13 11.04 -0.54
CA ALA A 395 9.06 12.03 -1.09
C ALA A 395 8.42 12.99 -2.10
N LEU A 396 7.37 12.59 -2.84
CA LEU A 396 6.58 13.52 -3.68
C LEU A 396 5.86 14.59 -2.85
N MET A 397 5.59 14.32 -1.57
CA MET A 397 4.90 15.24 -0.66
C MET A 397 5.85 16.07 0.21
N LYS A 398 7.17 15.88 0.13
CA LYS A 398 8.18 16.55 0.96
C LYS A 398 7.91 18.06 1.11
N ASP A 399 7.74 18.78 -0.01
CA ASP A 399 7.59 20.23 0.00
C ASP A 399 6.19 20.69 0.48
N LYS A 400 5.17 19.83 0.36
CA LYS A 400 3.77 20.11 0.72
C LYS A 400 3.39 19.64 2.14
N ARG A 401 4.18 18.72 2.72
CA ARG A 401 3.95 18.01 4.00
C ARG A 401 5.30 17.70 4.70
N PRO A 402 6.10 18.73 5.04
CA PRO A 402 7.47 18.55 5.54
C PRO A 402 7.53 17.83 6.90
N THR A 403 6.56 18.06 7.79
CA THR A 403 6.45 17.41 9.10
C THR A 403 6.29 15.89 8.95
N GLN A 404 5.31 15.48 8.14
CA GLN A 404 5.03 14.08 7.84
C GLN A 404 6.22 13.40 7.18
N TYR A 405 6.84 14.06 6.19
CA TYR A 405 8.06 13.56 5.54
C TYR A 405 9.19 13.32 6.56
N ARG A 406 9.45 14.28 7.45
CA ARG A 406 10.51 14.19 8.45
C ARG A 406 10.27 13.04 9.46
N SER A 407 9.08 12.99 10.06
CA SER A 407 8.70 11.91 11.00
C SER A 407 8.68 10.53 10.31
N TYR A 408 8.16 10.44 9.08
CA TYR A 408 8.15 9.20 8.29
C TYR A 408 9.56 8.63 8.06
N HIS A 409 10.52 9.48 7.70
CA HIS A 409 11.90 9.05 7.51
C HIS A 409 12.57 8.72 8.85
N ASP A 410 12.46 9.56 9.89
CA ASP A 410 13.16 9.31 11.15
C ASP A 410 12.73 8.01 11.84
N THR A 411 11.42 7.74 11.89
CA THR A 411 10.88 6.48 12.40
C THR A 411 11.35 5.25 11.61
N ARG A 412 11.84 5.43 10.37
CA ARG A 412 12.38 4.36 9.49
C ARG A 412 13.89 4.30 9.42
N ARG A 413 14.62 5.15 10.15
CA ARG A 413 16.09 5.12 10.12
C ARG A 413 16.64 3.72 10.40
N TRP A 414 16.03 2.99 11.34
CA TRP A 414 16.42 1.63 11.70
C TRP A 414 16.42 0.65 10.53
N VAL A 415 15.42 0.72 9.62
CA VAL A 415 15.34 -0.23 8.51
C VAL A 415 16.35 0.10 7.43
N MET A 416 16.67 1.39 7.25
CA MET A 416 17.77 1.81 6.39
C MET A 416 19.13 1.29 6.90
N GLU A 417 19.31 1.20 8.22
CA GLU A 417 20.51 0.61 8.84
C GLU A 417 20.58 -0.91 8.67
N LEU A 418 19.53 -1.64 9.06
CA LEU A 418 19.50 -3.11 8.97
C LEU A 418 19.49 -3.62 7.52
N SER A 419 19.05 -2.81 6.56
CA SER A 419 19.05 -3.18 5.14
C SER A 419 20.42 -3.14 4.48
N ARG A 420 21.41 -2.42 5.02
CA ARG A 420 22.76 -2.38 4.46
C ARG A 420 23.50 -3.69 4.74
N ARG A 421 24.28 -4.16 3.78
CA ARG A 421 25.22 -5.28 3.94
C ARG A 421 26.65 -4.75 4.13
N HIS A 422 27.56 -5.59 4.62
CA HIS A 422 28.96 -5.22 4.80
C HIS A 422 29.69 -4.89 3.48
N ASP A 423 29.25 -5.48 2.36
CA ASP A 423 29.77 -5.23 1.00
C ASP A 423 29.29 -3.91 0.35
N GLY A 424 28.41 -3.15 1.03
CA GLY A 424 27.83 -1.91 0.52
C GLY A 424 26.55 -2.09 -0.31
N SER A 425 26.10 -3.33 -0.53
CA SER A 425 24.79 -3.61 -1.10
C SER A 425 23.66 -3.35 -0.09
N ILE A 426 22.42 -3.22 -0.58
CA ILE A 426 21.25 -2.89 0.24
C ILE A 426 20.10 -3.84 -0.10
N GLY A 427 19.48 -4.43 0.91
CA GLY A 427 18.27 -5.27 0.85
C GLY A 427 17.00 -4.51 1.26
N ILE A 428 16.03 -5.23 1.85
CA ILE A 428 14.80 -4.66 2.43
C ILE A 428 14.55 -5.36 3.77
N ALA A 429 15.40 -5.08 4.75
CA ALA A 429 15.40 -5.78 6.02
C ALA A 429 14.17 -5.46 6.89
N GLY A 430 14.07 -6.18 8.01
CA GLY A 430 13.02 -6.02 9.01
C GLY A 430 12.21 -7.31 9.24
N MET A 431 12.23 -8.24 8.28
CA MET A 431 11.80 -9.64 8.38
C MET A 431 12.68 -10.54 7.50
N ASP A 432 12.65 -11.85 7.75
CA ASP A 432 13.15 -12.83 6.80
C ASP A 432 12.12 -13.08 5.71
N ASP A 433 12.39 -12.60 4.50
CA ASP A 433 11.50 -12.78 3.37
C ASP A 433 12.26 -12.88 2.02
N ARG A 434 11.49 -13.06 0.94
CA ARG A 434 12.02 -13.26 -0.41
C ARG A 434 12.43 -11.96 -1.13
N TYR A 435 12.11 -10.80 -0.56
CA TYR A 435 12.34 -9.46 -1.11
C TYR A 435 13.50 -8.74 -0.42
N ASP A 436 13.91 -9.15 0.80
CA ASP A 436 15.21 -8.80 1.36
C ASP A 436 16.35 -9.45 0.55
N ARG A 437 16.61 -8.88 -0.64
CA ARG A 437 17.64 -9.32 -1.60
C ARG A 437 18.42 -8.11 -2.05
N SER A 438 19.69 -8.09 -1.69
CA SER A 438 20.64 -7.09 -2.16
C SER A 438 21.14 -7.38 -3.58
N ALA A 439 21.93 -6.46 -4.15
CA ALA A 439 22.57 -6.64 -5.46
C ALA A 439 23.56 -7.82 -5.53
N THR A 440 24.09 -8.29 -4.39
CA THR A 440 25.01 -9.43 -4.28
C THR A 440 24.32 -10.73 -3.87
N GLU A 441 23.08 -10.66 -3.38
CA GLU A 441 22.23 -11.81 -3.03
C GLU A 441 21.17 -12.14 -4.10
N ALA A 442 21.06 -11.34 -5.15
CA ALA A 442 19.93 -11.36 -6.08
C ALA A 442 19.91 -12.59 -7.01
N SER A 443 18.97 -13.50 -6.79
CA SER A 443 18.63 -14.53 -7.78
C SER A 443 17.84 -13.93 -8.95
N SER A 444 18.13 -14.41 -10.17
CA SER A 444 17.53 -13.91 -11.43
C SER A 444 17.55 -12.37 -11.56
N SER A 445 18.63 -11.73 -11.08
CA SER A 445 18.85 -10.28 -11.08
C SER A 445 17.82 -9.45 -10.28
N ARG A 446 17.00 -10.06 -9.41
CA ARG A 446 15.96 -9.39 -8.62
C ARG A 446 16.51 -8.73 -7.34
N ALA A 447 17.36 -7.73 -7.53
CA ALA A 447 17.94 -6.91 -6.47
C ALA A 447 16.91 -5.88 -5.93
N TRP A 448 15.84 -6.35 -5.29
CA TRP A 448 14.74 -5.50 -4.81
C TRP A 448 15.22 -4.34 -3.91
N GLY A 449 16.22 -4.59 -3.05
CA GLY A 449 16.78 -3.57 -2.17
C GLY A 449 17.50 -2.42 -2.89
N THR A 450 17.87 -2.58 -4.17
CA THR A 450 18.38 -1.48 -5.00
C THR A 450 17.30 -0.44 -5.31
N TYR A 451 16.03 -0.85 -5.43
CA TYR A 451 14.93 0.12 -5.47
C TYR A 451 14.68 0.77 -4.11
N PHE A 452 14.74 0.00 -3.02
CA PHE A 452 14.58 0.54 -1.66
C PHE A 452 15.66 1.57 -1.30
N ALA A 453 16.88 1.37 -1.80
CA ALA A 453 17.99 2.32 -1.68
C ALA A 453 17.73 3.68 -2.34
N LEU A 454 16.78 3.78 -3.29
CA LEU A 454 16.37 5.08 -3.87
C LEU A 454 15.84 6.05 -2.81
N THR A 455 15.47 5.56 -1.63
CA THR A 455 15.17 6.38 -0.44
C THR A 455 16.24 7.46 -0.20
N TYR A 456 17.53 7.15 -0.38
CA TYR A 456 18.63 8.11 -0.21
C TYR A 456 18.77 9.15 -1.35
N THR A 457 18.03 8.98 -2.45
CA THR A 457 18.18 9.75 -3.69
C THR A 457 16.91 10.42 -4.17
N TYR A 458 15.70 9.98 -3.76
CA TYR A 458 14.43 10.61 -4.14
C TYR A 458 14.43 12.14 -3.97
N PRO A 459 14.77 12.71 -2.79
CA PRO A 459 14.71 14.17 -2.62
C PRO A 459 15.79 14.93 -3.38
N ARG A 460 16.80 14.25 -3.99
CA ARG A 460 17.76 14.88 -4.92
C ARG A 460 17.09 15.35 -6.23
N LYS A 461 15.85 14.92 -6.50
CA LYS A 461 15.03 15.30 -7.67
C LYS A 461 15.80 15.18 -9.00
N LYS A 462 16.44 14.02 -9.21
CA LYS A 462 17.22 13.70 -10.44
C LYS A 462 16.46 12.86 -11.46
N LEU A 463 15.31 12.30 -11.08
CA LEU A 463 14.41 11.51 -11.94
C LEU A 463 13.08 12.24 -12.13
N GLN A 464 12.52 12.22 -13.34
CA GLN A 464 11.21 12.81 -13.64
C GLN A 464 10.10 12.19 -12.78
N LEU A 465 10.16 10.89 -12.51
CA LEU A 465 9.22 10.15 -11.68
C LEU A 465 9.09 10.72 -10.25
N TRP A 466 10.16 11.31 -9.72
CA TRP A 466 10.20 11.92 -8.38
C TRP A 466 10.57 13.41 -8.41
N GLY A 467 9.95 14.15 -9.32
CA GLY A 467 9.91 15.61 -9.25
C GLY A 467 11.15 16.35 -9.73
N ALA A 468 12.01 15.73 -10.56
CA ALA A 468 13.05 16.47 -11.28
C ALA A 468 12.46 17.63 -12.10
N PRO A 469 13.22 18.72 -12.34
CA PRO A 469 12.88 19.73 -13.34
C PRO A 469 12.54 19.08 -14.67
N ARG A 470 11.53 19.60 -15.39
CA ARG A 470 11.06 18.99 -16.65
C ARG A 470 12.22 18.88 -17.65
N SER A 471 12.44 17.67 -18.17
CA SER A 471 13.43 17.45 -19.22
C SER A 471 13.10 18.23 -20.49
N LYS A 472 14.12 18.82 -21.14
CA LYS A 472 14.01 19.43 -22.47
C LYS A 472 13.59 18.44 -23.58
N TRP A 473 13.75 17.14 -23.35
CA TRP A 473 13.34 16.08 -24.26
C TRP A 473 11.89 15.62 -24.04
N ALA A 474 11.26 16.02 -22.93
CA ALA A 474 9.92 15.60 -22.55
C ALA A 474 8.83 16.23 -23.44
N LYS A 475 7.87 15.43 -23.88
CA LYS A 475 6.73 15.86 -24.71
C LYS A 475 5.45 16.05 -23.87
N TYR A 476 4.53 16.87 -24.38
CA TYR A 476 3.21 17.10 -23.76
C TYR A 476 2.15 16.28 -24.50
N PHE A 477 1.13 15.81 -23.78
CA PHE A 477 0.05 14.98 -24.32
C PHE A 477 -1.29 15.42 -23.78
N LYS A 478 -2.31 15.38 -24.65
CA LYS A 478 -3.69 15.64 -24.26
C LYS A 478 -4.23 14.41 -23.52
N LEU A 479 -4.08 14.39 -22.20
CA LEU A 479 -4.77 13.43 -21.34
C LEU A 479 -6.27 13.76 -21.28
N PRO A 480 -7.14 12.77 -20.95
CA PRO A 480 -8.51 13.06 -20.54
C PRO A 480 -8.53 14.07 -19.39
N ALA A 481 -9.48 15.02 -19.39
CA ALA A 481 -9.62 15.95 -18.26
C ALA A 481 -9.98 15.23 -16.95
N ARG A 482 -10.67 14.10 -17.06
CA ARG A 482 -11.05 13.18 -15.97
C ARG A 482 -11.19 11.76 -16.53
N PRO A 483 -10.30 10.80 -16.18
CA PRO A 483 -10.38 9.43 -16.67
C PRO A 483 -11.58 8.60 -16.17
N TRP A 484 -12.15 8.94 -15.01
CA TRP A 484 -13.27 8.22 -14.40
C TRP A 484 -14.07 9.16 -13.49
N GLY A 485 -15.39 8.94 -13.39
CA GLY A 485 -16.29 9.72 -12.54
C GLY A 485 -16.72 11.04 -13.17
N ASN A 486 -17.40 11.88 -12.39
CA ASN A 486 -17.82 13.23 -12.75
C ASN A 486 -17.15 14.30 -11.86
N ALA A 487 -17.59 15.55 -11.95
CA ALA A 487 -16.99 16.66 -11.20
C ALA A 487 -17.11 16.52 -9.67
N ALA A 488 -18.12 15.81 -9.16
CA ALA A 488 -18.26 15.56 -7.72
C ALA A 488 -17.25 14.50 -7.21
N ASP A 489 -16.82 13.56 -8.07
CA ASP A 489 -15.80 12.57 -7.72
C ASP A 489 -14.40 13.20 -7.52
N ASP A 490 -14.11 14.35 -8.14
CA ASP A 490 -12.83 15.06 -7.96
C ASP A 490 -12.56 15.49 -6.50
N LEU A 491 -13.62 15.66 -5.69
CA LEU A 491 -13.48 16.04 -4.28
C LEU A 491 -12.84 14.94 -3.42
N PHE A 492 -13.00 13.66 -3.80
CA PHE A 492 -12.34 12.54 -3.12
C PHE A 492 -10.82 12.56 -3.27
N GLN A 493 -10.30 13.18 -4.33
CA GLN A 493 -8.86 13.32 -4.59
C GLN A 493 -8.20 14.44 -3.79
N SER A 494 -8.96 15.18 -2.98
CA SER A 494 -8.37 16.17 -2.08
C SER A 494 -7.50 15.50 -1.01
N ALA A 495 -6.30 16.03 -0.78
CA ALA A 495 -5.46 15.71 0.38
C ALA A 495 -5.66 16.71 1.53
N GLU A 496 -6.69 17.55 1.44
CA GLU A 496 -7.02 18.64 2.37
C GLU A 496 -8.27 18.31 3.20
N PRO A 497 -8.41 18.89 4.42
CA PRO A 497 -9.56 18.64 5.29
C PRO A 497 -10.91 18.83 4.61
N ILE A 498 -11.92 18.10 5.08
CA ILE A 498 -13.29 18.30 4.62
C ILE A 498 -13.83 19.60 5.25
N PRO A 499 -14.36 20.56 4.45
CA PRO A 499 -14.94 21.79 5.00
C PRO A 499 -16.10 21.52 5.98
N GLY A 500 -16.23 22.36 7.00
CA GLY A 500 -17.27 22.27 8.03
C GLY A 500 -16.92 21.39 9.24
N GLY A 501 -15.74 20.75 9.26
CA GLY A 501 -15.24 19.99 10.40
C GLY A 501 -14.32 20.78 11.32
N LYS A 502 -14.02 20.20 12.50
CA LYS A 502 -13.01 20.74 13.44
C LYS A 502 -11.56 20.45 13.04
N LEU A 503 -11.32 19.62 12.01
CA LEU A 503 -9.97 19.36 11.49
C LEU A 503 -9.49 20.53 10.64
N THR A 504 -8.52 21.29 11.11
CA THR A 504 -7.91 22.39 10.35
C THR A 504 -6.78 21.90 9.44
N MET A 505 -6.35 22.76 8.51
CA MET A 505 -5.13 22.51 7.74
C MET A 505 -3.87 22.54 8.63
N GLU A 506 -3.88 23.36 9.68
CA GLU A 506 -2.77 23.42 10.65
C GLU A 506 -2.65 22.12 11.46
N ASP A 507 -3.78 21.52 11.88
CA ASP A 507 -3.81 20.19 12.47
C ASP A 507 -3.18 19.15 11.53
N LEU A 508 -3.61 19.14 10.27
CA LEU A 508 -3.14 18.19 9.27
C LEU A 508 -1.62 18.35 9.04
N LEU A 509 -1.11 19.57 8.96
CA LEU A 509 0.33 19.86 8.76
C LEU A 509 1.22 19.51 9.97
N LYS A 510 0.63 19.25 11.16
CA LYS A 510 1.35 18.85 12.38
C LYS A 510 1.42 17.34 12.60
N GLU A 511 0.71 16.54 11.79
CA GLU A 511 0.63 15.08 11.97
C GLU A 511 1.98 14.35 11.91
N THR A 512 2.17 13.35 12.79
CA THR A 512 3.38 12.52 12.85
C THR A 512 3.07 11.03 12.83
N VAL A 513 4.09 10.18 12.63
CA VAL A 513 4.00 8.71 12.69
C VAL A 513 3.73 8.22 14.11
N GLU A 514 4.06 9.02 15.11
CA GLU A 514 3.90 8.69 16.52
C GLU A 514 2.42 8.78 16.97
N ASP A 515 1.59 9.63 16.33
CA ASP A 515 0.27 10.01 16.84
C ASP A 515 -0.89 10.00 15.81
N SER A 516 -0.62 10.21 14.53
CA SER A 516 -1.64 10.50 13.49
C SER A 516 -1.80 9.44 12.41
N VAL A 517 -1.21 8.28 12.62
CA VAL A 517 -1.19 7.18 11.64
C VAL A 517 -1.98 5.96 12.13
N SER A 518 -2.06 4.91 11.30
CA SER A 518 -2.99 3.79 11.49
C SER A 518 -3.11 3.24 12.92
N VAL A 519 -2.01 2.87 13.59
CA VAL A 519 -2.05 2.23 14.92
C VAL A 519 -2.46 3.20 16.04
N PRO A 520 -1.85 4.39 16.18
CA PRO A 520 -2.34 5.43 17.10
C PRO A 520 -3.82 5.81 16.90
N VAL A 521 -4.27 5.94 15.63
CA VAL A 521 -5.68 6.26 15.36
C VAL A 521 -6.61 5.08 15.66
N LEU A 522 -6.20 3.83 15.40
CA LEU A 522 -6.94 2.64 15.83
C LEU A 522 -7.09 2.59 17.36
N ALA A 523 -6.06 2.98 18.11
CA ALA A 523 -6.13 3.07 19.57
C ALA A 523 -7.14 4.14 20.02
N LYS A 524 -7.07 5.36 19.46
CA LYS A 524 -8.05 6.44 19.71
C LYS A 524 -9.49 6.00 19.44
N MET A 525 -9.73 5.24 18.36
CA MET A 525 -11.08 4.75 18.01
C MET A 525 -11.59 3.64 18.94
N ALA A 526 -10.69 2.88 19.56
CA ALA A 526 -10.99 1.81 20.52
C ALA A 526 -11.09 2.30 21.97
N ASP A 527 -10.67 3.53 22.25
CA ASP A 527 -10.71 4.16 23.58
C ASP A 527 -12.14 4.24 24.14
N PRO A 528 -12.46 3.64 25.30
CA PRO A 528 -13.79 3.75 25.91
C PRO A 528 -14.29 5.21 25.96
N ASP A 529 -13.40 6.15 26.29
CA ASP A 529 -13.71 7.57 26.53
C ASP A 529 -13.63 8.45 25.27
N LEU A 530 -13.60 7.83 24.07
CA LEU A 530 -13.61 8.53 22.78
C LEU A 530 -14.73 9.57 22.69
N THR A 531 -14.32 10.84 22.52
CA THR A 531 -15.23 11.98 22.37
C THR A 531 -15.77 12.12 20.95
N ASP A 532 -16.96 12.73 20.84
CA ASP A 532 -17.59 13.09 19.57
C ASP A 532 -16.71 14.01 18.72
N ASP A 533 -15.99 14.94 19.33
CA ASP A 533 -15.02 15.82 18.67
C ASP A 533 -13.89 15.02 18.02
N THR A 534 -13.36 14.01 18.70
CA THR A 534 -12.32 13.13 18.15
C THR A 534 -12.89 12.28 17.01
N LEU A 535 -14.10 11.75 17.17
CA LEU A 535 -14.77 10.95 16.14
C LEU A 535 -15.05 11.79 14.88
N LEU A 536 -15.58 13.01 15.05
CA LEU A 536 -15.81 13.99 13.98
C LEU A 536 -14.51 14.40 13.29
N LYS A 537 -13.40 14.61 14.03
CA LYS A 537 -12.08 14.90 13.43
C LYS A 537 -11.68 13.86 12.38
N TYR A 538 -11.94 12.56 12.63
CA TYR A 538 -11.65 11.49 11.67
C TYR A 538 -12.75 11.24 10.61
N ILE A 539 -14.01 11.63 10.86
CA ILE A 539 -15.06 11.67 9.83
C ILE A 539 -14.77 12.75 8.77
N TYR A 540 -14.23 13.89 9.19
CA TYR A 540 -13.87 15.03 8.32
C TYR A 540 -12.44 14.95 7.76
N HIS A 541 -11.74 13.83 7.97
CA HIS A 541 -10.37 13.64 7.52
C HIS A 541 -10.28 13.24 6.03
N PRO A 542 -9.30 13.72 5.23
CA PRO A 542 -9.19 13.38 3.80
C PRO A 542 -8.97 11.87 3.55
N GLU A 543 -8.04 11.23 4.28
CA GLU A 543 -7.73 9.80 4.18
C GLU A 543 -8.98 8.91 4.34
N TYR A 544 -9.33 8.20 3.25
CA TYR A 544 -10.49 7.32 3.16
C TYR A 544 -10.53 6.26 4.28
N ALA A 545 -9.40 5.66 4.64
CA ALA A 545 -9.38 4.62 5.67
C ALA A 545 -9.63 5.15 7.08
N PHE A 546 -9.36 6.42 7.37
CA PHE A 546 -9.78 7.03 8.65
C PHE A 546 -11.28 7.32 8.66
N ARG A 547 -11.85 7.84 7.57
CA ARG A 547 -13.32 7.99 7.46
C ARG A 547 -14.03 6.65 7.58
N SER A 548 -13.57 5.63 6.86
CA SER A 548 -14.11 4.27 6.94
C SER A 548 -13.92 3.63 8.32
N LEU A 549 -12.85 3.97 9.05
CA LEU A 549 -12.64 3.49 10.41
C LEU A 549 -13.59 4.18 11.39
N ALA A 550 -13.70 5.51 11.34
CA ALA A 550 -14.61 6.29 12.17
C ALA A 550 -16.08 5.86 11.96
N MET A 551 -16.48 5.54 10.73
CA MET A 551 -17.82 5.00 10.46
C MET A 551 -18.01 3.57 11.00
N SER A 552 -16.93 2.76 11.08
CA SER A 552 -16.98 1.50 11.83
C SER A 552 -17.21 1.72 13.32
N THR A 553 -16.59 2.75 13.90
CA THR A 553 -16.77 3.12 15.30
C THR A 553 -18.17 3.65 15.59
N VAL A 554 -18.74 4.48 14.71
CA VAL A 554 -20.15 4.94 14.78
C VAL A 554 -21.12 3.76 14.82
N VAL A 555 -20.97 2.78 13.91
CA VAL A 555 -21.83 1.59 13.91
C VAL A 555 -21.63 0.74 15.16
N GLN A 556 -20.38 0.50 15.57
CA GLN A 556 -20.05 -0.30 16.76
C GLN A 556 -20.58 0.31 18.06
N ARG A 557 -20.63 1.64 18.16
CA ARG A 557 -21.13 2.38 19.34
C ARG A 557 -22.61 2.78 19.25
N GLY A 558 -23.34 2.36 18.21
CA GLY A 558 -24.77 2.64 18.09
C GLY A 558 -25.12 4.11 17.80
N ARG A 559 -24.19 4.92 17.30
CA ARG A 559 -24.30 6.39 17.22
C ARG A 559 -25.06 6.86 15.96
N VAL A 560 -26.34 6.51 15.88
CA VAL A 560 -27.22 6.74 14.71
C VAL A 560 -27.43 8.22 14.38
N GLU A 561 -27.31 9.11 15.37
CA GLU A 561 -27.53 10.56 15.24
C GLU A 561 -26.56 11.24 14.25
N PHE A 562 -25.39 10.66 13.99
CA PHE A 562 -24.46 11.18 12.97
C PHE A 562 -24.94 10.94 11.53
N VAL A 563 -25.83 9.96 11.28
CA VAL A 563 -26.10 9.46 9.93
C VAL A 563 -26.84 10.48 9.07
N VAL A 564 -27.97 11.03 9.55
CA VAL A 564 -28.78 11.98 8.79
C VAL A 564 -28.02 13.28 8.45
N PRO A 565 -27.29 13.93 9.38
CA PRO A 565 -26.44 15.07 9.06
C PRO A 565 -25.40 14.79 7.97
N LEU A 566 -24.78 13.61 7.98
CA LEU A 566 -23.80 13.21 6.97
C LEU A 566 -24.45 12.98 5.60
N LEU A 567 -25.61 12.31 5.56
CA LEU A 567 -26.38 12.11 4.32
C LEU A 567 -26.91 13.43 3.73
N ARG A 568 -27.22 14.43 4.56
CA ARG A 568 -27.65 15.77 4.13
C ARG A 568 -26.49 16.69 3.72
N SER A 569 -25.24 16.27 3.88
CA SER A 569 -24.08 17.13 3.60
C SER A 569 -23.94 17.50 2.12
N LYS A 570 -23.46 18.72 1.84
CA LYS A 570 -23.10 19.15 0.48
C LYS A 570 -21.81 18.50 -0.04
N ASP A 571 -20.92 18.02 0.84
CA ASP A 571 -19.70 17.33 0.42
C ASP A 571 -19.96 15.82 0.20
N PRO A 572 -19.67 15.27 -0.99
CA PRO A 572 -19.93 13.87 -1.30
C PRO A 572 -19.10 12.91 -0.44
N ARG A 573 -17.96 13.34 0.12
CA ARG A 573 -17.14 12.52 1.04
C ARG A 573 -17.85 12.25 2.36
N LEU A 574 -18.72 13.17 2.80
CA LEU A 574 -19.54 13.03 4.00
C LEU A 574 -20.82 12.25 3.71
N ARG A 575 -21.48 12.48 2.56
CA ARG A 575 -22.60 11.62 2.12
C ARG A 575 -22.17 10.16 2.01
N GLN A 576 -21.01 9.91 1.40
CA GLN A 576 -20.41 8.58 1.34
C GLN A 576 -20.09 7.99 2.71
N ALA A 577 -19.63 8.80 3.66
CA ALA A 577 -19.41 8.36 5.05
C ALA A 577 -20.74 7.92 5.69
N GLY A 578 -21.80 8.72 5.60
CA GLY A 578 -23.15 8.32 6.05
C GLY A 578 -23.62 7.00 5.41
N LEU A 579 -23.46 6.86 4.09
CA LEU A 579 -23.82 5.64 3.35
C LEU A 579 -23.01 4.39 3.76
N LEU A 580 -21.77 4.54 4.24
CA LEU A 580 -21.01 3.41 4.78
C LEU A 580 -21.72 2.79 5.99
N THR A 581 -22.41 3.58 6.82
CA THR A 581 -23.19 3.03 7.94
C THR A 581 -24.39 2.19 7.51
N LEU A 582 -24.91 2.40 6.29
CA LEU A 582 -26.00 1.61 5.68
C LEU A 582 -25.50 0.43 4.84
N THR A 583 -24.31 0.53 4.25
CA THR A 583 -23.75 -0.47 3.30
C THR A 583 -22.71 -1.40 3.92
N GLY A 584 -22.08 -0.97 5.00
CA GLY A 584 -20.95 -1.65 5.63
C GLY A 584 -19.61 -1.24 5.02
N MET A 585 -18.53 -1.72 5.65
CA MET A 585 -17.15 -1.39 5.30
C MET A 585 -16.38 -2.69 5.06
N PHE A 586 -15.18 -2.62 4.47
CA PHE A 586 -14.36 -3.80 4.10
C PHE A 586 -14.26 -4.91 5.18
N LYS A 587 -14.23 -4.54 6.46
CA LYS A 587 -14.39 -5.46 7.61
C LYS A 587 -15.40 -4.97 8.66
N GLY A 588 -16.08 -3.85 8.40
CA GLY A 588 -17.04 -3.24 9.31
C GLY A 588 -18.46 -3.61 8.91
N ARG A 589 -19.36 -3.76 9.88
CA ARG A 589 -20.77 -4.04 9.62
C ARG A 589 -21.51 -2.74 9.31
N ALA A 590 -22.63 -2.85 8.62
CA ALA A 590 -23.64 -1.79 8.59
C ALA A 590 -24.46 -1.81 9.89
N PHE A 591 -25.24 -0.76 10.15
CA PHE A 591 -26.32 -0.81 11.12
C PHE A 591 -27.35 -1.90 10.78
N PRO A 592 -27.98 -2.54 11.78
CA PRO A 592 -29.11 -3.45 11.56
C PRO A 592 -30.34 -2.68 11.02
N ASP A 593 -31.30 -3.40 10.42
CA ASP A 593 -32.41 -2.78 9.68
C ASP A 593 -33.33 -1.91 10.57
N ASP A 594 -33.45 -2.21 11.88
CA ASP A 594 -34.24 -1.44 12.85
C ASP A 594 -33.70 -0.02 13.12
N LYS A 595 -32.45 0.25 12.73
CA LYS A 595 -31.81 1.57 12.88
C LYS A 595 -31.85 2.42 11.61
N ILE A 596 -32.40 1.90 10.50
CA ILE A 596 -32.47 2.64 9.23
C ILE A 596 -33.86 3.25 9.08
N THR A 597 -33.95 4.58 9.17
CA THR A 597 -35.23 5.29 9.12
C THR A 597 -35.75 5.48 7.69
N PRO A 598 -37.06 5.73 7.51
CA PRO A 598 -37.60 6.14 6.20
C PRO A 598 -36.89 7.36 5.62
N GLU A 599 -36.56 8.36 6.45
CA GLU A 599 -35.82 9.56 6.05
C GLU A 599 -34.45 9.23 5.45
N MET A 600 -33.68 8.31 6.07
CA MET A 600 -32.40 7.87 5.51
C MET A 600 -32.59 7.26 4.12
N TYR A 601 -33.64 6.49 3.91
CA TYR A 601 -33.96 5.93 2.60
C TYR A 601 -34.48 6.98 1.60
N ASP A 602 -35.15 8.04 2.05
CA ASP A 602 -35.56 9.17 1.18
C ASP A 602 -34.32 9.95 0.72
N LEU A 603 -33.35 10.20 1.61
CA LEU A 603 -32.05 10.80 1.28
C LEU A 603 -31.21 9.93 0.35
N VAL A 604 -31.20 8.60 0.55
CA VAL A 604 -30.58 7.64 -0.37
C VAL A 604 -31.22 7.71 -1.76
N GLY A 605 -32.54 7.80 -1.84
CA GLY A 605 -33.27 7.97 -3.10
C GLY A 605 -32.89 9.25 -3.83
N ALA A 606 -32.84 10.37 -3.12
CA ALA A 606 -32.43 11.66 -3.68
C ALA A 606 -31.00 11.65 -4.28
N MET A 607 -30.05 10.94 -3.64
CA MET A 607 -28.69 10.75 -4.19
C MET A 607 -28.65 9.87 -5.45
N ILE A 608 -29.61 8.96 -5.60
CA ILE A 608 -29.74 8.11 -6.80
C ILE A 608 -30.32 8.92 -7.95
N ASP A 609 -31.35 9.72 -7.67
CA ASP A 609 -32.09 10.49 -8.67
C ASP A 609 -31.33 11.74 -9.17
N ASP A 610 -30.34 12.25 -8.42
CA ASP A 610 -29.46 13.33 -8.88
C ASP A 610 -28.56 12.86 -10.06
N PRO A 611 -28.65 13.48 -11.26
CA PRO A 611 -27.77 13.17 -12.38
C PRO A 611 -26.31 13.59 -12.16
N ASN A 612 -26.06 14.56 -11.27
CA ASN A 612 -24.76 15.16 -11.00
C ASN A 612 -24.05 14.59 -9.76
N GLU A 613 -24.68 13.68 -9.02
CA GLU A 613 -24.08 13.03 -7.86
C GLU A 613 -22.81 12.26 -8.25
N SER A 614 -21.81 12.27 -7.36
CA SER A 614 -20.57 11.50 -7.47
C SER A 614 -20.88 10.04 -7.79
N TRP A 615 -20.19 9.47 -8.78
CA TRP A 615 -20.36 8.05 -9.13
C TRP A 615 -20.01 7.15 -7.95
N TRP A 616 -19.06 7.57 -7.11
CA TRP A 616 -18.72 6.87 -5.87
C TRP A 616 -19.82 6.95 -4.80
N VAL A 617 -20.49 8.10 -4.64
CA VAL A 617 -21.66 8.23 -3.76
C VAL A 617 -22.85 7.43 -4.30
N ALA A 618 -23.22 7.64 -5.56
CA ALA A 618 -24.32 6.94 -6.23
C ALA A 618 -24.17 5.42 -6.11
N ARG A 619 -22.96 4.86 -6.31
CA ARG A 619 -22.67 3.44 -6.07
C ARG A 619 -23.07 2.98 -4.66
N HIS A 620 -22.72 3.73 -3.62
CA HIS A 620 -23.06 3.38 -2.24
C HIS A 620 -24.55 3.62 -1.95
N ALA A 621 -25.17 4.64 -2.55
CA ALA A 621 -26.60 4.89 -2.42
C ALA A 621 -27.41 3.73 -3.02
N ILE A 622 -27.05 3.26 -4.22
CA ILE A 622 -27.64 2.07 -4.86
C ILE A 622 -27.47 0.83 -3.97
N GLN A 623 -26.28 0.63 -3.38
CA GLN A 623 -26.02 -0.47 -2.44
C GLN A 623 -26.84 -0.36 -1.14
N ALA A 624 -27.12 0.85 -0.65
CA ALA A 624 -28.01 1.08 0.48
C ALA A 624 -29.47 0.80 0.11
N LEU A 625 -29.93 1.29 -1.05
CA LEU A 625 -31.29 1.07 -1.56
C LEU A 625 -31.61 -0.42 -1.74
N LYS A 626 -30.63 -1.28 -2.02
CA LYS A 626 -30.79 -2.75 -2.06
C LYS A 626 -31.40 -3.35 -0.78
N ARG A 627 -31.26 -2.67 0.37
CA ARG A 627 -31.84 -3.09 1.66
C ARG A 627 -33.31 -2.69 1.83
N ALA A 628 -33.81 -1.77 1.00
CA ALA A 628 -35.20 -1.32 1.04
C ALA A 628 -36.17 -2.40 0.54
N LYS A 629 -37.46 -2.20 0.85
CA LYS A 629 -38.54 -3.02 0.28
C LYS A 629 -38.66 -2.83 -1.25
N PRO A 630 -39.11 -3.84 -2.01
CA PRO A 630 -39.24 -3.79 -3.47
C PRO A 630 -39.93 -2.54 -4.02
N GLU A 631 -41.00 -2.07 -3.38
CA GLU A 631 -41.80 -0.94 -3.86
C GLU A 631 -41.02 0.37 -3.80
N ARG A 632 -40.10 0.50 -2.85
CA ARG A 632 -39.18 1.65 -2.75
C ARG A 632 -38.05 1.56 -3.77
N ILE A 633 -37.53 0.36 -4.07
CA ILE A 633 -36.56 0.16 -5.15
C ILE A 633 -37.21 0.53 -6.51
N ALA A 634 -38.48 0.13 -6.71
CA ALA A 634 -39.24 0.38 -7.94
C ALA A 634 -39.41 1.88 -8.26
N LYS A 635 -39.49 2.77 -7.25
CA LYS A 635 -39.54 4.23 -7.46
C LYS A 635 -38.35 4.77 -8.25
N HIS A 636 -37.16 4.19 -8.03
CA HIS A 636 -35.90 4.61 -8.67
C HIS A 636 -35.53 3.73 -9.87
N ARG A 637 -36.42 2.83 -10.32
CA ARG A 637 -36.16 1.81 -11.36
C ARG A 637 -35.55 2.38 -12.63
N ASP A 638 -36.09 3.49 -13.12
CA ASP A 638 -35.69 4.04 -14.42
C ASP A 638 -34.32 4.71 -14.35
N ARG A 639 -34.01 5.36 -13.21
CA ARG A 639 -32.68 5.86 -12.90
C ARG A 639 -31.65 4.74 -12.68
N LEU A 640 -32.04 3.65 -12.04
CA LEU A 640 -31.22 2.44 -11.91
C LEU A 640 -30.89 1.80 -13.27
N LEU A 641 -31.77 1.89 -14.27
CA LEU A 641 -31.50 1.47 -15.65
C LEU A 641 -30.50 2.40 -16.37
N GLU A 642 -30.45 3.69 -16.04
CA GLU A 642 -29.44 4.61 -16.58
C GLU A 642 -28.04 4.27 -16.06
N PHE A 643 -27.90 3.89 -14.78
CA PHE A 643 -26.64 3.48 -14.20
C PHE A 643 -26.01 2.23 -14.87
N LEU A 644 -26.80 1.41 -15.58
CA LEU A 644 -26.28 0.32 -16.41
C LEU A 644 -25.46 0.83 -17.63
N LYS A 645 -25.69 2.07 -18.07
CA LYS A 645 -25.02 2.70 -19.22
C LYS A 645 -23.73 3.44 -18.85
N TYR A 646 -23.41 3.56 -17.56
CA TYR A 646 -22.22 4.28 -17.09
C TYR A 646 -20.95 3.45 -17.38
N ASP A 647 -19.86 4.08 -17.85
CA ASP A 647 -18.55 3.43 -18.05
C ASP A 647 -17.82 3.19 -16.72
N SER A 648 -18.45 2.40 -15.85
CA SER A 648 -17.98 2.04 -14.53
C SER A 648 -18.64 0.76 -14.04
N VAL A 649 -17.94 -0.37 -14.23
CA VAL A 649 -18.36 -1.71 -13.77
C VAL A 649 -18.75 -1.73 -12.28
N TRP A 650 -18.15 -0.88 -11.44
CA TRP A 650 -18.50 -0.76 -10.03
C TRP A 650 -19.91 -0.18 -9.78
N VAL A 651 -20.35 0.75 -10.63
CA VAL A 651 -21.68 1.38 -10.59
C VAL A 651 -22.70 0.46 -11.25
N GLN A 652 -22.38 -0.07 -12.43
CA GLN A 652 -23.19 -1.04 -13.16
C GLN A 652 -23.48 -2.28 -12.29
N THR A 653 -22.47 -2.84 -11.61
CA THR A 653 -22.66 -4.01 -10.71
C THR A 653 -23.60 -3.69 -9.55
N ALA A 654 -23.50 -2.49 -8.96
CA ALA A 654 -24.41 -2.07 -7.90
C ALA A 654 -25.86 -1.97 -8.42
N ALA A 655 -26.04 -1.39 -9.62
CA ALA A 655 -27.34 -1.25 -10.27
C ALA A 655 -27.95 -2.60 -10.64
N VAL A 656 -27.20 -3.50 -11.31
CA VAL A 656 -27.61 -4.88 -11.63
C VAL A 656 -28.10 -5.61 -10.37
N VAL A 657 -27.28 -5.64 -9.31
CA VAL A 657 -27.57 -6.39 -8.08
C VAL A 657 -28.74 -5.79 -7.29
N THR A 658 -29.07 -4.52 -7.51
CA THR A 658 -30.24 -3.84 -6.90
C THR A 658 -31.50 -4.03 -7.73
N LEU A 659 -31.43 -3.89 -9.06
CA LEU A 659 -32.54 -4.18 -9.97
C LEU A 659 -32.96 -5.66 -9.93
N ALA A 660 -32.02 -6.58 -9.72
CA ALA A 660 -32.30 -8.00 -9.51
C ALA A 660 -33.24 -8.30 -8.32
N LYS A 661 -33.42 -7.36 -7.38
CA LYS A 661 -34.41 -7.50 -6.30
C LYS A 661 -35.86 -7.32 -6.74
N ILE A 662 -36.09 -6.72 -7.92
CA ILE A 662 -37.42 -6.40 -8.45
C ILE A 662 -37.64 -6.96 -9.87
N VAL A 663 -36.63 -7.58 -10.48
CA VAL A 663 -36.69 -8.10 -11.86
C VAL A 663 -37.73 -9.21 -12.07
N THR A 664 -38.03 -10.01 -11.05
CA THR A 664 -38.98 -11.12 -11.13
C THR A 664 -40.44 -10.71 -11.01
N ALA A 665 -40.72 -9.44 -10.71
CA ALA A 665 -42.07 -8.92 -10.56
C ALA A 665 -42.76 -8.79 -11.95
N PRO A 666 -44.02 -9.26 -12.13
CA PRO A 666 -44.74 -9.22 -13.41
C PRO A 666 -44.79 -7.83 -14.08
N GLU A 667 -44.88 -6.78 -13.28
CA GLU A 667 -44.93 -5.37 -13.67
C GLU A 667 -43.56 -4.77 -14.07
N HIS A 668 -42.47 -5.54 -13.94
CA HIS A 668 -41.11 -5.04 -14.15
C HIS A 668 -40.25 -5.91 -15.07
N TYR A 669 -40.44 -7.24 -15.10
CA TYR A 669 -39.50 -8.15 -15.79
C TYR A 669 -39.23 -7.80 -17.26
N LYS A 670 -40.25 -7.42 -18.04
CA LYS A 670 -40.10 -7.05 -19.45
C LYS A 670 -39.16 -5.86 -19.67
N LYS A 671 -39.14 -4.89 -18.74
CA LYS A 671 -38.29 -3.69 -18.82
C LYS A 671 -36.90 -3.93 -18.22
N LEU A 672 -36.79 -4.81 -17.24
CA LEU A 672 -35.57 -5.00 -16.44
C LEU A 672 -34.68 -6.16 -16.90
N LEU A 673 -35.27 -7.31 -17.26
CA LEU A 673 -34.49 -8.51 -17.54
C LEU A 673 -33.55 -8.35 -18.75
N PRO A 674 -33.98 -7.79 -19.91
CA PRO A 674 -33.09 -7.63 -21.06
C PRO A 674 -31.84 -6.75 -20.78
N PRO A 675 -31.94 -5.51 -20.24
CA PRO A 675 -30.75 -4.70 -19.99
C PRO A 675 -29.88 -5.23 -18.85
N ILE A 676 -30.45 -5.92 -17.85
CA ILE A 676 -29.68 -6.62 -16.82
C ILE A 676 -28.81 -7.72 -17.45
N LEU A 677 -29.41 -8.60 -18.26
CA LEU A 677 -28.68 -9.69 -18.93
C LEU A 677 -27.62 -9.15 -19.88
N GLN A 678 -27.93 -8.11 -20.65
CA GLN A 678 -26.96 -7.48 -21.55
C GLN A 678 -25.76 -6.89 -20.79
N THR A 679 -26.00 -6.22 -19.66
CA THR A 679 -24.94 -5.62 -18.83
C THR A 679 -24.12 -6.70 -18.12
N ALA A 680 -24.77 -7.72 -17.56
CA ALA A 680 -24.10 -8.81 -16.86
C ALA A 680 -23.23 -9.67 -17.81
N ALA A 681 -23.72 -9.95 -19.04
CA ALA A 681 -22.95 -10.65 -20.06
C ALA A 681 -21.74 -9.83 -20.56
N ALA A 682 -21.78 -8.50 -20.44
CA ALA A 682 -20.65 -7.62 -20.75
C ALA A 682 -19.63 -7.50 -19.60
N PHE A 683 -19.90 -8.03 -18.40
CA PHE A 683 -18.95 -8.03 -17.29
C PHE A 683 -17.81 -9.03 -17.52
N THR A 684 -16.64 -8.50 -17.84
CA THR A 684 -15.41 -9.26 -18.09
C THR A 684 -14.76 -9.72 -16.78
N VAL A 685 -15.33 -10.75 -16.14
CA VAL A 685 -14.86 -11.45 -14.92
C VAL A 685 -14.29 -10.49 -13.85
N ASP A 686 -15.16 -9.62 -13.33
CA ASP A 686 -14.82 -8.59 -12.34
C ASP A 686 -14.84 -9.16 -10.90
N SER A 687 -13.98 -10.16 -10.69
CA SER A 687 -13.85 -11.01 -9.50
C SER A 687 -15.02 -11.96 -9.24
N ALA A 688 -14.69 -13.20 -8.89
CA ALA A 688 -15.58 -14.14 -8.21
C ALA A 688 -15.83 -13.67 -6.76
N SER A 689 -16.42 -12.49 -6.60
CA SER A 689 -17.07 -12.12 -5.34
C SER A 689 -18.28 -13.02 -5.14
N SER A 690 -18.56 -13.39 -3.89
CA SER A 690 -19.74 -14.19 -3.54
C SER A 690 -21.08 -13.52 -3.85
N SER A 691 -21.06 -12.27 -4.34
CA SER A 691 -22.20 -11.51 -4.87
C SER A 691 -22.36 -11.68 -6.38
N ALA A 692 -21.26 -11.74 -7.15
CA ALA A 692 -21.29 -11.93 -8.59
C ALA A 692 -21.62 -13.39 -8.99
N THR A 693 -21.35 -14.35 -8.11
CA THR A 693 -21.75 -15.77 -8.28
C THR A 693 -23.16 -16.06 -7.74
N ARG A 694 -23.90 -15.05 -7.27
CA ARG A 694 -25.29 -15.15 -6.76
C ARG A 694 -26.28 -14.25 -7.50
N ALA A 695 -25.78 -13.40 -8.39
CA ALA A 695 -26.58 -12.64 -9.35
C ALA A 695 -26.72 -13.48 -10.62
#